data_AF-A0A9R1AK48-F1
#
_entry.id   AF-A0A9R1AK48-F1
#
_cell.length_a   1.000
_cell.length_b   1.000
_cell.length_c   1.000
_cell.angle_alpha   90.00
_cell.angle_beta   90.00
_cell.angle_gamma   90.00
#
_symmetry.space_group_name_H-M   'P 1'
#
loop_
_entity.id
_entity.type
_entity.pdbx_description
1 polymer ?
#
loop_
_entity_poly.entity_id
_entity_poly.type
_entity_poly.pdbx_seq_one_letter_code
_entity_poly.pdbx_strand_id
1 'polypeptide(L)'
;MAMKHAKYQFLFSSSATVLHLRRRELKLLSSPSFLSSSSSAPISSLQQGHLRLVPSAGPTEQVLLPADSHSTTPNGTSSNGNRNMARRRSRRKSKETAKEEKECVPSAEEVSIRIAEAYESGDPLGRKELGRCVMQWLKLGMCSMASAFASTEVQNDGAAFSLDGELSEGSLEFMILAQPYLAATPMPKGHEALCLKASTHYPTLFDHFQRELREVLLKHQNQGLISDWRSTESWMLLKKLAKSAQHRQGARKPKPPTMHNLLGISLDKTRLMQTKIEDFVKKMSDLLNIERDAELEFTQEELNATPTMDSAAKQSLKPVEYLVSHGQAEQEQCDTVCNLNVISTSTGLGGLRLVLFRVEGTHKLPPSTLSPGDMVCVRTCNNQGEVGTSCVQGFIHNLGEDGCSITVSLKSRPGDPTFSKFSGKSVRIDRIQALADGLTYERNCEALILLQRKGLQKTNACIGVVATLFGDKEDMTMLEQNNLTDWGESAIQDNGLLGKSKYDFDASQSQAITLGLNKKRPVLVIQGPPGTGKTGLLSYLIDCAVRQGERVLVTAPSNAAVDNMVEKLSGTGLNIVRVGNPARISPSVSSRSLGELVKMRLAKFTQEFQRKKSNLRKDLKQCIQDDSLAAGIRQLLKKLGKNFRKKENEIIKEVLSNADVVLSTNIGAADPLIKEIGFFDLVIIDEAGQAIEPSCWIPILRGKRCILAGDQNQLAPVILSREAMQGGLGMSLLERASSLHDELLTTKLTMQYRMHESIANWASNEMYFGLLKSSPSVASRLLVDYPSIQKLG
;
A
#
# COMPACT_ATOMS: atom_id res chain seq x y z
N MET A 1 17.40 -0.67 70.94
CA MET A 1 16.29 -1.62 70.67
C MET A 1 15.59 -1.18 69.39
N ALA A 2 14.95 -2.01 68.57
CA ALA A 2 15.09 -3.44 68.24
C ALA A 2 14.11 -3.74 67.07
N MET A 3 14.30 -4.85 66.32
CA MET A 3 13.60 -5.22 65.07
C MET A 3 13.99 -4.33 63.86
N LYS A 4 14.73 -4.79 62.83
CA LYS A 4 14.73 -6.03 62.01
C LYS A 4 13.52 -6.17 61.07
N HIS A 5 13.74 -5.90 59.78
CA HIS A 5 12.95 -6.48 58.70
C HIS A 5 13.10 -8.01 58.69
N ALA A 6 12.01 -8.73 58.44
CA ALA A 6 12.04 -10.16 58.14
C ALA A 6 11.92 -10.39 56.63
N LYS A 7 12.91 -11.08 56.04
CA LYS A 7 12.69 -11.90 54.85
C LYS A 7 12.27 -13.29 55.33
N TYR A 8 11.29 -13.90 54.69
CA TYR A 8 11.18 -15.35 54.63
C TYR A 8 10.89 -15.81 53.21
N GLN A 9 11.78 -16.64 52.67
CA GLN A 9 11.47 -17.58 51.60
C GLN A 9 10.62 -18.72 52.21
N PHE A 10 9.97 -19.55 51.38
CA PHE A 10 10.36 -20.96 51.16
C PHE A 10 9.22 -21.90 50.69
N LEU A 11 9.53 -22.83 49.75
CA LEU A 11 9.02 -24.21 49.79
C LEU A 11 8.72 -24.92 48.43
N PHE A 12 9.65 -25.76 47.93
CA PHE A 12 9.54 -27.07 47.22
C PHE A 12 8.26 -27.56 46.48
N SER A 13 8.33 -28.48 45.48
CA SER A 13 9.46 -29.13 44.74
C SER A 13 8.95 -29.97 43.55
N SER A 14 9.87 -30.40 42.65
CA SER A 14 9.93 -31.72 41.95
C SER A 14 8.68 -32.28 41.22
N SER A 15 8.68 -32.70 39.94
CA SER A 15 9.69 -32.90 38.87
C SER A 15 8.92 -33.02 37.51
N ALA A 16 9.40 -33.47 36.33
CA ALA A 16 10.60 -34.22 35.93
C ALA A 16 11.03 -34.07 34.44
N THR A 17 12.15 -34.73 34.15
CA THR A 17 12.85 -35.08 32.90
C THR A 17 12.03 -35.35 31.62
N VAL A 18 12.43 -34.77 30.47
CA VAL A 18 12.88 -35.49 29.23
C VAL A 18 13.88 -34.64 28.41
N LEU A 19 15.08 -35.21 28.20
CA LEU A 19 16.13 -35.04 27.16
C LEU A 19 16.46 -33.70 26.44
N HIS A 20 17.79 -33.43 26.39
CA HIS A 20 18.50 -32.47 25.52
C HIS A 20 18.97 -33.11 24.19
N LEU A 21 19.25 -32.27 23.16
CA LEU A 21 20.35 -32.33 22.14
C LEU A 21 20.00 -31.34 20.99
N ARG A 22 20.84 -30.48 20.41
CA ARG A 22 22.25 -30.05 20.62
C ARG A 22 22.36 -28.53 20.45
N ARG A 23 23.18 -27.84 21.27
CA ARG A 23 23.82 -26.57 20.86
C ARG A 23 25.12 -26.87 20.11
N ARG A 24 25.53 -25.99 19.20
CA ARG A 24 26.93 -25.86 18.74
C ARG A 24 27.50 -24.56 19.30
N GLU A 25 28.64 -24.64 19.94
CA GLU A 25 29.40 -23.47 20.40
C GLU A 25 30.25 -22.93 19.25
N LEU A 26 30.37 -21.60 19.16
CA LEU A 26 31.31 -20.93 18.26
C LEU A 26 32.51 -20.44 19.08
N LYS A 27 33.71 -20.85 18.67
CA LYS A 27 34.97 -20.40 19.28
C LYS A 27 35.26 -18.96 18.86
N LEU A 28 35.51 -18.10 19.84
CA LEU A 28 36.23 -16.85 19.61
C LEU A 28 37.70 -17.16 19.26
N LEU A 29 38.22 -16.47 18.25
CA LEU A 29 39.66 -16.39 17.95
C LEU A 29 40.09 -14.93 18.06
N SER A 30 41.36 -14.70 18.39
CA SER A 30 41.79 -13.49 19.08
C SER A 30 42.99 -12.78 18.45
N SER A 31 42.92 -11.45 18.46
CA SER A 31 44.08 -10.53 18.35
C SER A 31 44.77 -10.54 16.96
N PRO A 32 45.80 -9.70 16.67
CA PRO A 32 46.64 -8.88 17.56
C PRO A 32 46.26 -7.40 17.63
N SER A 33 46.64 -6.78 18.75
CA SER A 33 46.84 -5.34 18.89
C SER A 33 48.35 -5.06 18.94
N PHE A 34 48.80 -3.83 18.66
CA PHE A 34 49.75 -3.13 19.55
C PHE A 34 50.06 -1.68 19.15
N LEU A 35 50.32 -0.89 20.21
CA LEU A 35 51.18 0.29 20.33
C LEU A 35 50.81 1.62 19.64
N SER A 36 50.72 2.62 20.50
CA SER A 36 50.71 4.06 20.23
C SER A 36 52.13 4.66 20.33
N SER A 37 52.34 5.80 19.68
CA SER A 37 53.32 6.82 20.08
C SER A 37 52.86 8.21 19.57
N SER A 38 53.58 9.28 19.92
CA SER A 38 52.97 10.59 20.13
C SER A 38 53.60 11.78 19.40
N SER A 39 52.75 12.80 19.20
CA SER A 39 53.05 14.24 19.32
C SER A 39 53.78 15.02 18.20
N SER A 40 53.46 16.32 18.22
CA SER A 40 54.15 17.48 17.61
C SER A 40 53.84 17.88 16.15
N ALA A 41 53.78 19.20 15.99
CA ALA A 41 53.65 20.03 14.80
C ALA A 41 54.35 21.37 15.12
N PRO A 42 54.40 22.40 14.26
CA PRO A 42 54.17 22.47 12.81
C PRO A 42 55.46 22.95 12.07
N ILE A 43 55.38 23.31 10.77
CA ILE A 43 56.14 24.40 10.09
C ILE A 43 55.71 24.48 8.60
N SER A 44 56.16 25.49 7.84
CA SER A 44 55.45 26.08 6.69
C SER A 44 56.22 26.14 5.34
N SER A 45 55.44 26.36 4.26
CA SER A 45 55.70 27.30 3.13
C SER A 45 56.72 26.96 2.01
N LEU A 46 56.43 27.50 0.80
CA LEU A 46 57.33 27.77 -0.37
C LEU A 46 57.82 26.54 -1.19
N GLN A 47 58.06 26.59 -2.52
CA GLN A 47 57.64 27.51 -3.62
C GLN A 47 57.69 26.78 -5.00
N GLN A 48 57.72 27.53 -6.12
CA GLN A 48 57.53 27.10 -7.52
C GLN A 48 58.76 26.44 -8.18
N GLY A 49 58.56 25.74 -9.32
CA GLY A 49 59.65 25.36 -10.24
C GLY A 49 59.19 24.72 -11.57
N HIS A 50 59.49 25.35 -12.71
CA HIS A 50 59.34 24.81 -14.08
C HIS A 50 60.72 24.53 -14.69
N LEU A 51 60.87 23.48 -15.53
CA LEU A 51 61.39 23.54 -16.93
C LEU A 51 61.45 22.16 -17.62
N ARG A 52 62.10 22.03 -18.79
CA ARG A 52 61.71 21.13 -19.90
C ARG A 52 62.89 20.71 -20.81
N LEU A 53 62.68 19.67 -21.64
CA LEU A 53 63.43 19.19 -22.85
C LEU A 53 64.37 17.96 -22.63
N VAL A 54 64.44 16.86 -23.44
CA VAL A 54 64.31 16.58 -24.92
C VAL A 54 65.65 16.86 -25.67
N PRO A 55 66.15 16.08 -26.67
CA PRO A 55 65.47 15.13 -27.59
C PRO A 55 66.14 13.75 -27.94
N SER A 56 65.34 12.90 -28.62
CA SER A 56 65.69 11.88 -29.65
C SER A 56 64.38 11.40 -30.33
N ALA A 57 64.30 10.82 -31.54
CA ALA A 57 65.13 10.80 -32.76
C ALA A 57 64.23 10.40 -34.00
N GLY A 58 64.81 10.08 -35.17
CA GLY A 58 64.11 9.61 -36.40
C GLY A 58 65.08 8.86 -37.35
N PRO A 59 64.81 8.65 -38.67
CA PRO A 59 63.81 9.27 -39.58
C PRO A 59 62.68 8.26 -39.99
N THR A 60 62.04 8.11 -41.18
CA THR A 60 62.25 8.54 -42.60
C THR A 60 60.92 8.61 -43.41
N GLU A 61 60.88 8.19 -44.69
CA GLU A 61 59.89 8.55 -45.75
C GLU A 61 59.38 7.29 -46.54
N GLN A 62 58.39 7.28 -47.47
CA GLN A 62 58.13 8.13 -48.65
C GLN A 62 56.67 8.05 -49.25
N VAL A 63 56.10 9.19 -49.74
CA VAL A 63 55.56 9.48 -51.12
C VAL A 63 54.30 8.72 -51.66
N LEU A 64 53.27 9.27 -52.38
CA LEU A 64 52.87 10.61 -52.92
C LEU A 64 51.31 10.75 -53.10
N LEU A 65 50.84 11.65 -53.99
CA LEU A 65 49.47 11.95 -54.50
C LEU A 65 49.56 12.17 -56.05
N PRO A 66 48.62 12.78 -56.84
CA PRO A 66 47.17 13.13 -56.69
C PRO A 66 46.28 12.78 -57.95
N ALA A 67 44.99 13.17 -58.00
CA ALA A 67 44.23 13.63 -59.20
C ALA A 67 42.72 13.95 -58.91
N ASP A 68 42.05 14.76 -59.76
CA ASP A 68 40.73 15.41 -59.52
C ASP A 68 39.54 14.88 -60.37
N SER A 69 38.27 15.21 -59.99
CA SER A 69 37.36 16.10 -60.78
C SER A 69 35.82 16.07 -60.46
N HIS A 70 35.24 17.27 -60.31
CA HIS A 70 33.91 17.80 -60.70
C HIS A 70 32.56 17.04 -60.61
N SER A 71 31.76 17.40 -59.58
CA SER A 71 30.38 17.98 -59.61
C SER A 71 29.30 17.59 -60.66
N THR A 72 28.08 17.25 -60.20
CA THR A 72 26.79 17.98 -60.46
C THR A 72 25.55 17.37 -59.77
N THR A 73 24.50 18.19 -59.57
CA THR A 73 23.07 17.87 -59.25
C THR A 73 22.20 18.25 -60.48
N PRO A 74 20.86 18.00 -60.62
CA PRO A 74 19.82 17.76 -59.59
C PRO A 74 18.57 16.88 -59.98
N ASN A 75 17.51 16.92 -59.13
CA ASN A 75 16.06 16.78 -59.41
C ASN A 75 15.39 15.47 -59.91
N GLY A 76 14.11 15.29 -59.52
CA GLY A 76 13.11 14.39 -60.17
C GLY A 76 12.41 13.37 -59.23
N THR A 77 11.38 13.69 -58.44
CA THR A 77 9.92 13.77 -58.73
C THR A 77 9.16 12.48 -59.13
N SER A 78 8.26 12.01 -58.25
CA SER A 78 7.08 11.13 -58.51
C SER A 78 7.37 9.66 -58.92
N SER A 79 6.43 8.70 -58.93
CA SER A 79 4.98 8.69 -58.66
C SER A 79 4.47 7.36 -58.07
N ASN A 80 3.18 7.28 -57.71
CA ASN A 80 2.43 6.07 -57.32
C ASN A 80 2.62 4.85 -58.25
N GLY A 81 2.53 3.63 -57.70
CA GLY A 81 2.53 2.38 -58.48
C GLY A 81 2.04 1.14 -57.70
N ASN A 82 0.74 0.88 -57.72
CA ASN A 82 0.10 -0.22 -56.98
C ASN A 82 -0.08 -1.46 -57.87
N ARG A 83 0.34 -2.68 -57.44
CA ARG A 83 -0.36 -3.98 -57.71
C ARG A 83 0.35 -5.27 -57.23
N ASN A 84 -0.40 -6.02 -56.40
CA ASN A 84 -0.72 -7.46 -56.49
C ASN A 84 0.33 -8.57 -56.79
N MET A 85 0.38 -9.50 -55.82
CA MET A 85 0.29 -10.98 -56.01
C MET A 85 1.35 -11.76 -56.83
N ALA A 86 2.14 -12.54 -56.07
CA ALA A 86 2.01 -14.01 -55.93
C ALA A 86 3.21 -14.92 -56.29
N ARG A 87 3.16 -16.12 -55.69
CA ARG A 87 3.92 -17.35 -56.00
C ARG A 87 5.45 -17.31 -55.83
N ARG A 88 5.93 -18.06 -54.83
CA ARG A 88 6.87 -19.17 -55.11
C ARG A 88 6.63 -20.36 -54.16
N ARG A 89 6.36 -21.53 -54.74
CA ARG A 89 6.34 -22.85 -54.08
C ARG A 89 7.67 -23.54 -54.32
N SER A 90 8.34 -24.05 -53.28
CA SER A 90 9.37 -25.10 -53.35
C SER A 90 9.77 -25.48 -51.91
N ARG A 91 9.99 -26.74 -51.51
CA ARG A 91 9.62 -28.06 -52.08
C ARG A 91 9.52 -29.01 -50.87
N ARG A 92 8.52 -29.90 -50.81
CA ARG A 92 8.60 -31.09 -49.95
C ARG A 92 9.39 -32.16 -50.70
N LYS A 93 10.22 -32.93 -49.99
CA LYS A 93 10.58 -34.31 -50.37
C LYS A 93 10.52 -35.16 -49.11
N SER A 94 9.86 -36.30 -49.19
CA SER A 94 9.65 -37.22 -48.09
C SER A 94 10.82 -38.20 -47.93
N LYS A 95 10.99 -38.70 -46.70
CA LYS A 95 11.47 -40.05 -46.44
C LYS A 95 10.70 -40.59 -45.25
N GLU A 96 10.02 -41.71 -45.46
CA GLU A 96 9.38 -42.46 -44.40
C GLU A 96 10.37 -43.52 -43.90
N THR A 97 10.57 -43.56 -42.59
CA THR A 97 11.16 -44.69 -41.86
C THR A 97 10.47 -44.72 -40.51
N ALA A 98 9.56 -45.67 -40.31
CA ALA A 98 8.93 -45.88 -39.01
C ALA A 98 9.88 -46.64 -38.07
N LYS A 99 10.01 -46.18 -36.82
CA LYS A 99 10.31 -47.04 -35.68
C LYS A 99 10.09 -46.32 -34.34
N GLU A 100 9.42 -47.06 -33.45
CA GLU A 100 9.55 -47.09 -31.97
C GLU A 100 9.57 -45.78 -31.16
N GLU A 101 8.68 -45.73 -30.18
CA GLU A 101 8.67 -44.74 -29.11
C GLU A 101 9.91 -44.91 -28.22
N LYS A 102 10.58 -43.79 -27.91
CA LYS A 102 11.42 -43.67 -26.72
C LYS A 102 11.21 -42.30 -26.09
N GLU A 103 10.93 -42.30 -24.79
CA GLU A 103 10.96 -41.10 -23.97
C GLU A 103 12.40 -40.60 -23.84
N CYS A 104 12.63 -39.31 -24.11
CA CYS A 104 13.83 -38.61 -23.67
C CYS A 104 13.42 -37.62 -22.58
N VAL A 105 13.47 -38.08 -21.34
CA VAL A 105 13.34 -37.24 -20.15
C VAL A 105 14.65 -36.45 -19.98
N PRO A 106 14.65 -35.10 -20.00
CA PRO A 106 15.82 -34.31 -19.62
C PRO A 106 16.07 -34.45 -18.11
N SER A 107 17.33 -34.42 -17.67
CA SER A 107 17.64 -34.60 -16.24
C SER A 107 17.16 -33.40 -15.41
N ALA A 108 16.81 -33.66 -14.14
CA ALA A 108 16.30 -32.62 -13.23
C ALA A 108 17.30 -31.48 -12.97
N GLU A 109 18.60 -31.75 -13.13
CA GLU A 109 19.68 -30.79 -12.90
C GLU A 109 19.79 -29.76 -14.06
N GLU A 110 19.65 -30.19 -15.32
CA GLU A 110 19.61 -29.27 -16.46
C GLU A 110 18.38 -28.34 -16.45
N VAL A 111 17.26 -28.81 -15.89
CA VAL A 111 16.04 -28.01 -15.69
C VAL A 111 16.26 -26.95 -14.60
N SER A 112 16.91 -27.33 -13.50
CA SER A 112 17.09 -26.47 -12.32
C SER A 112 17.93 -25.22 -12.61
N ILE A 113 19.01 -25.36 -13.38
CA ILE A 113 19.93 -24.25 -13.69
C ILE A 113 19.23 -23.12 -14.48
N ARG A 114 18.31 -23.47 -15.39
CA ARG A 114 17.59 -22.48 -16.22
C ARG A 114 16.43 -21.75 -15.52
N ILE A 115 16.04 -22.19 -14.32
CA ILE A 115 14.97 -21.53 -13.56
C ILE A 115 15.49 -20.26 -12.86
N ALA A 116 16.77 -20.19 -12.52
CA ALA A 116 17.39 -19.03 -11.88
C ALA A 116 17.53 -17.81 -12.82
N GLU A 117 17.98 -18.04 -14.06
CA GLU A 117 18.29 -16.97 -15.03
C GLU A 117 17.05 -16.33 -15.69
N ALA A 118 15.85 -16.86 -15.45
CA ALA A 118 14.62 -16.45 -16.14
C ALA A 118 13.92 -15.20 -15.56
N TYR A 119 14.47 -14.56 -14.52
CA TYR A 119 13.78 -13.50 -13.76
C TYR A 119 13.90 -12.07 -14.32
N GLU A 120 14.61 -11.85 -15.42
CA GLU A 120 14.95 -10.49 -15.90
C GLU A 120 14.12 -9.96 -17.08
N SER A 121 13.19 -10.74 -17.66
CA SER A 121 12.40 -10.27 -18.81
C SER A 121 10.89 -10.37 -18.63
N GLY A 122 10.21 -9.22 -18.64
CA GLY A 122 8.75 -9.10 -18.54
C GLY A 122 8.00 -9.39 -19.85
N ASP A 123 8.30 -10.51 -20.53
CA ASP A 123 7.43 -11.00 -21.61
C ASP A 123 6.21 -11.72 -20.98
N PRO A 124 4.97 -11.49 -21.46
CA PRO A 124 3.79 -12.13 -20.89
C PRO A 124 3.70 -13.61 -21.27
N LEU A 125 4.41 -14.48 -20.51
CA LEU A 125 4.40 -15.95 -20.56
C LEU A 125 4.27 -16.47 -21.99
N GLY A 126 5.35 -16.33 -22.75
CA GLY A 126 5.38 -16.57 -24.18
C GLY A 126 4.93 -17.97 -24.55
N ARG A 127 4.41 -18.15 -25.78
CA ARG A 127 3.99 -19.47 -26.30
C ARG A 127 5.10 -20.53 -26.36
N LYS A 128 6.35 -20.15 -26.09
CA LYS A 128 7.50 -21.06 -25.90
C LYS A 128 7.68 -21.53 -24.45
N GLU A 129 7.27 -20.71 -23.47
CA GLU A 129 7.59 -20.85 -22.05
C GLU A 129 6.52 -21.65 -21.29
N LEU A 130 5.24 -21.41 -21.59
CA LEU A 130 4.13 -22.20 -21.02
C LEU A 130 4.18 -23.70 -21.42
N GLY A 131 4.92 -24.04 -22.47
CA GLY A 131 4.84 -25.37 -23.08
C GLY A 131 3.48 -25.66 -23.74
N ARG A 132 3.39 -26.75 -24.51
CA ARG A 132 2.14 -27.11 -25.20
C ARG A 132 1.06 -27.56 -24.23
N CYS A 133 1.44 -28.23 -23.15
CA CYS A 133 0.52 -28.85 -22.20
C CYS A 133 -0.26 -27.81 -21.39
N VAL A 134 0.40 -26.78 -20.85
CA VAL A 134 -0.30 -25.69 -20.12
C VAL A 134 -1.16 -24.85 -21.06
N MET A 135 -0.70 -24.58 -22.29
CA MET A 135 -1.55 -23.92 -23.30
C MET A 135 -2.82 -24.72 -23.64
N GLN A 136 -2.73 -26.06 -23.69
CA GLN A 136 -3.88 -26.92 -23.93
C GLN A 136 -4.84 -26.94 -22.71
N TRP A 137 -4.30 -27.01 -21.50
CA TRP A 137 -5.06 -26.91 -20.25
C TRP A 137 -5.82 -25.56 -20.15
N LEU A 138 -5.12 -24.44 -20.42
CA LEU A 138 -5.72 -23.10 -20.50
C LEU A 138 -6.81 -23.02 -21.58
N LYS A 139 -6.60 -23.60 -22.77
CA LYS A 139 -7.65 -23.66 -23.80
C LYS A 139 -8.87 -24.42 -23.29
N LEU A 140 -8.72 -25.59 -22.68
CA LEU A 140 -9.84 -26.39 -22.19
C LEU A 140 -10.67 -25.64 -21.13
N GLY A 141 -10.02 -25.08 -20.10
CA GLY A 141 -10.72 -24.32 -19.05
C GLY A 141 -11.42 -23.06 -19.59
N MET A 142 -10.75 -22.29 -20.46
CA MET A 142 -11.35 -21.09 -21.07
C MET A 142 -12.44 -21.42 -22.10
N CYS A 143 -12.37 -22.58 -22.76
CA CYS A 143 -13.42 -23.07 -23.66
C CYS A 143 -14.66 -23.54 -22.90
N SER A 144 -14.47 -24.16 -21.73
CA SER A 144 -15.57 -24.49 -20.80
C SER A 144 -16.28 -23.23 -20.31
N MET A 145 -15.51 -22.23 -19.84
CA MET A 145 -16.04 -20.91 -19.45
C MET A 145 -16.79 -20.22 -20.60
N ALA A 146 -16.21 -20.20 -21.79
CA ALA A 146 -16.84 -19.62 -23.00
C ALA A 146 -18.13 -20.34 -23.40
N SER A 147 -18.18 -21.67 -23.25
CA SER A 147 -19.37 -22.46 -23.54
C SER A 147 -20.51 -22.16 -22.58
N ALA A 148 -20.21 -21.96 -21.29
CA ALA A 148 -21.22 -21.56 -20.30
C ALA A 148 -21.83 -20.19 -20.64
N PHE A 149 -21.00 -19.17 -20.94
CA PHE A 149 -21.44 -17.82 -21.32
C PHE A 149 -22.33 -17.83 -22.59
N ALA A 150 -21.94 -18.57 -23.62
CA ALA A 150 -22.77 -18.70 -24.83
C ALA A 150 -24.09 -19.44 -24.58
N SER A 151 -24.11 -20.42 -23.68
CA SER A 151 -25.30 -21.22 -23.39
C SER A 151 -26.37 -20.42 -22.65
N THR A 152 -25.98 -19.57 -21.69
CA THR A 152 -26.93 -18.70 -20.99
C THR A 152 -27.60 -17.68 -21.92
N GLU A 153 -26.91 -17.27 -22.98
CA GLU A 153 -27.45 -16.31 -23.96
C GLU A 153 -28.50 -16.95 -24.91
N VAL A 154 -28.36 -18.24 -25.23
CA VAL A 154 -29.33 -18.99 -26.07
C VAL A 154 -30.59 -19.37 -25.28
N GLN A 155 -30.49 -19.57 -23.96
CA GLN A 155 -31.62 -20.00 -23.13
C GLN A 155 -32.60 -18.86 -22.78
N ASN A 156 -32.20 -17.59 -22.95
CA ASN A 156 -33.03 -16.40 -22.73
C ASN A 156 -33.74 -16.36 -21.35
N ASP A 157 -33.12 -16.97 -20.35
CA ASP A 157 -33.64 -17.03 -18.98
C ASP A 157 -33.42 -15.67 -18.28
N GLY A 158 -34.44 -15.20 -17.55
CA GLY A 158 -34.48 -13.84 -16.98
C GLY A 158 -33.40 -13.55 -15.93
N ALA A 159 -32.65 -14.57 -15.52
CA ALA A 159 -31.46 -14.49 -14.68
C ALA A 159 -30.21 -13.97 -15.43
N ALA A 160 -30.34 -12.85 -16.15
CA ALA A 160 -29.24 -12.20 -16.84
C ALA A 160 -28.07 -11.90 -15.87
N PHE A 161 -26.96 -12.62 -16.02
CA PHE A 161 -25.84 -12.61 -15.08
C PHE A 161 -25.17 -11.23 -15.09
N SER A 162 -25.54 -10.41 -14.12
CA SER A 162 -25.43 -8.95 -14.23
C SER A 162 -24.00 -8.45 -14.01
N LEU A 163 -23.21 -8.39 -15.09
CA LEU A 163 -21.97 -7.60 -15.26
C LEU A 163 -22.21 -6.06 -15.21
N ASP A 164 -23.24 -5.65 -14.46
CA ASP A 164 -23.68 -4.29 -14.16
C ASP A 164 -23.50 -3.96 -12.66
N GLY A 165 -23.08 -4.96 -11.86
CA GLY A 165 -22.56 -4.76 -10.50
C GLY A 165 -21.10 -4.31 -10.54
N GLU A 166 -20.88 -2.99 -10.51
CA GLU A 166 -19.67 -2.31 -10.01
C GLU A 166 -18.31 -3.04 -10.21
N LEU A 167 -17.95 -3.28 -11.48
CA LEU A 167 -16.62 -3.70 -11.99
C LEU A 167 -15.50 -2.67 -11.66
N SER A 168 -15.24 -2.47 -10.37
CA SER A 168 -14.19 -1.58 -9.84
C SER A 168 -12.80 -2.19 -10.05
N GLU A 169 -12.68 -3.51 -9.89
CA GLU A 169 -11.42 -4.28 -9.85
C GLU A 169 -11.36 -5.31 -11.01
N GLY A 170 -11.71 -4.86 -12.23
CA GLY A 170 -11.99 -5.71 -13.40
C GLY A 170 -10.86 -6.58 -13.98
N SER A 171 -9.71 -6.70 -13.31
CA SER A 171 -8.69 -7.73 -13.57
C SER A 171 -8.81 -8.89 -12.60
N LEU A 172 -8.91 -8.60 -11.29
CA LEU A 172 -9.02 -9.60 -10.23
C LEU A 172 -10.36 -10.34 -10.30
N GLU A 173 -11.46 -9.61 -10.54
CA GLU A 173 -12.79 -10.21 -10.67
C GLU A 173 -12.86 -11.20 -11.85
N PHE A 174 -12.21 -10.88 -12.98
CA PHE A 174 -12.12 -11.79 -14.13
C PHE A 174 -11.26 -13.04 -13.82
N MET A 175 -10.16 -12.87 -13.08
CA MET A 175 -9.35 -14.01 -12.60
C MET A 175 -10.17 -14.92 -11.67
N ILE A 176 -10.97 -14.35 -10.76
CA ILE A 176 -11.84 -15.10 -9.85
C ILE A 176 -12.90 -15.90 -10.64
N LEU A 177 -13.54 -15.28 -11.64
CA LEU A 177 -14.50 -15.96 -12.52
C LEU A 177 -13.88 -17.10 -13.35
N ALA A 178 -12.58 -17.04 -13.65
CA ALA A 178 -11.86 -18.09 -14.37
C ALA A 178 -11.54 -19.33 -13.51
N GLN A 179 -11.33 -19.18 -12.20
CA GLN A 179 -10.82 -20.29 -11.36
C GLN A 179 -11.67 -21.56 -11.37
N PRO A 180 -13.03 -21.52 -11.27
CA PRO A 180 -13.83 -22.76 -11.26
C PRO A 180 -13.63 -23.63 -12.50
N TYR A 181 -13.50 -23.01 -13.67
CA TYR A 181 -13.31 -23.71 -14.95
C TYR A 181 -11.88 -24.23 -15.14
N LEU A 182 -10.89 -23.52 -14.61
CA LEU A 182 -9.49 -23.95 -14.58
C LEU A 182 -9.29 -25.11 -13.59
N ALA A 183 -9.87 -25.03 -12.39
CA ALA A 183 -9.80 -26.07 -11.37
C ALA A 183 -10.56 -27.35 -11.76
N ALA A 184 -11.66 -27.23 -12.50
CA ALA A 184 -12.37 -28.37 -13.09
C ALA A 184 -11.59 -29.05 -14.24
N THR A 185 -10.52 -28.43 -14.74
CA THR A 185 -9.67 -29.01 -15.79
C THR A 185 -8.41 -29.60 -15.15
N PRO A 186 -8.11 -30.91 -15.30
CA PRO A 186 -6.96 -31.53 -14.65
C PRO A 186 -5.63 -30.93 -15.16
N MET A 187 -4.77 -30.50 -14.24
CA MET A 187 -3.47 -29.91 -14.57
C MET A 187 -2.52 -30.95 -15.20
N PRO A 188 -1.67 -30.56 -16.18
CA PRO A 188 -0.60 -31.43 -16.68
C PRO A 188 0.45 -31.67 -15.59
N LYS A 189 0.80 -32.94 -15.39
CA LYS A 189 1.80 -33.36 -14.39
C LYS A 189 3.15 -32.67 -14.60
N GLY A 190 3.80 -32.27 -13.51
CA GLY A 190 5.11 -31.61 -13.52
C GLY A 190 5.11 -30.18 -14.09
N HIS A 191 3.93 -29.58 -14.28
CA HIS A 191 3.75 -28.21 -14.78
C HIS A 191 2.85 -27.37 -13.85
N GLU A 192 2.60 -27.84 -12.63
CA GLU A 192 1.63 -27.29 -11.68
C GLU A 192 1.95 -25.83 -11.33
N ALA A 193 3.23 -25.51 -11.08
CA ALA A 193 3.69 -24.15 -10.83
C ALA A 193 3.45 -23.19 -12.02
N LEU A 194 3.62 -23.68 -13.26
CA LEU A 194 3.31 -22.90 -14.47
C LEU A 194 1.79 -22.75 -14.67
N CYS A 195 1.00 -23.75 -14.30
CA CYS A 195 -0.47 -23.68 -14.32
C CYS A 195 -1.00 -22.65 -13.32
N LEU A 196 -0.45 -22.61 -12.10
CA LEU A 196 -0.79 -21.63 -11.06
C LEU A 196 -0.34 -20.20 -11.44
N LYS A 197 0.85 -20.04 -12.02
CA LYS A 197 1.32 -18.75 -12.56
C LYS A 197 0.49 -18.28 -13.76
N ALA A 198 -0.07 -19.21 -14.54
CA ALA A 198 -0.96 -18.88 -15.65
C ALA A 198 -2.41 -18.61 -15.21
N SER A 199 -2.94 -19.30 -14.19
CA SER A 199 -4.28 -19.05 -13.63
C SER A 199 -4.40 -17.73 -12.89
N THR A 200 -3.27 -17.10 -12.58
CA THR A 200 -3.19 -15.77 -11.96
C THR A 200 -2.84 -14.65 -12.94
N HIS A 201 -2.48 -14.96 -14.20
CA HIS A 201 -2.06 -13.95 -15.17
C HIS A 201 -3.22 -13.46 -16.06
N TYR A 202 -3.94 -12.43 -15.58
CA TYR A 202 -5.10 -11.81 -16.26
C TYR A 202 -4.96 -11.63 -17.79
N PRO A 203 -3.86 -11.08 -18.35
CA PRO A 203 -3.75 -10.87 -19.80
C PRO A 203 -3.80 -12.17 -20.61
N THR A 204 -3.21 -13.26 -20.10
CA THR A 204 -3.21 -14.57 -20.79
C THR A 204 -4.60 -15.20 -20.74
N LEU A 205 -5.26 -15.16 -19.58
CA LEU A 205 -6.63 -15.67 -19.43
C LEU A 205 -7.61 -14.92 -20.33
N PHE A 206 -7.55 -13.59 -20.34
CA PHE A 206 -8.46 -12.76 -21.14
C PHE A 206 -8.25 -12.94 -22.65
N ASP A 207 -7.00 -13.07 -23.11
CA ASP A 207 -6.65 -13.34 -24.51
C ASP A 207 -7.09 -14.75 -24.96
N HIS A 208 -6.98 -15.77 -24.09
CA HIS A 208 -7.53 -17.10 -24.35
C HIS A 208 -9.06 -17.08 -24.37
N PHE A 209 -9.73 -16.56 -23.33
CA PHE A 209 -11.19 -16.48 -23.27
C PHE A 209 -11.80 -15.72 -24.45
N GLN A 210 -11.20 -14.60 -24.88
CA GLN A 210 -11.65 -13.86 -26.06
C GLN A 210 -11.57 -14.68 -27.37
N ARG A 211 -10.64 -15.63 -27.49
CA ARG A 211 -10.56 -16.55 -28.64
C ARG A 211 -11.61 -17.63 -28.55
N GLU A 212 -11.70 -18.31 -27.41
CA GLU A 212 -12.64 -19.41 -27.21
C GLU A 212 -14.10 -18.94 -27.32
N LEU A 213 -14.47 -17.81 -26.70
CA LEU A 213 -15.81 -17.22 -26.84
C LEU A 213 -16.16 -16.90 -28.29
N ARG A 214 -15.18 -16.44 -29.09
CA ARG A 214 -15.39 -16.24 -30.53
C ARG A 214 -15.58 -17.55 -31.29
N GLU A 215 -14.81 -18.59 -31.00
CA GLU A 215 -14.96 -19.91 -31.65
C GLU A 215 -16.32 -20.53 -31.28
N VAL A 216 -16.72 -20.45 -30.02
CA VAL A 216 -18.02 -20.94 -29.50
C VAL A 216 -19.20 -20.19 -30.14
N LEU A 217 -19.23 -18.85 -30.11
CA LEU A 217 -20.35 -18.09 -30.67
C LEU A 217 -20.46 -18.23 -32.20
N LEU A 218 -19.31 -18.32 -32.90
CA LEU A 218 -19.31 -18.61 -34.34
C LEU A 218 -19.87 -20.01 -34.65
N LYS A 219 -19.57 -21.01 -33.81
CA LYS A 219 -20.16 -22.35 -33.91
C LYS A 219 -21.69 -22.30 -33.72
N HIS A 220 -22.20 -21.56 -32.74
CA HIS A 220 -23.64 -21.39 -32.51
C HIS A 220 -24.34 -20.72 -33.70
N GLN A 221 -23.74 -19.69 -34.31
CA GLN A 221 -24.26 -19.09 -35.55
C GLN A 221 -24.25 -20.08 -36.73
N ASN A 222 -23.17 -20.85 -36.91
CA ASN A 222 -23.11 -21.90 -37.94
C ASN A 222 -24.12 -23.04 -37.71
N GLN A 223 -24.64 -23.19 -36.49
CA GLN A 223 -25.70 -24.12 -36.11
C GLN A 223 -27.11 -23.48 -36.14
N GLY A 224 -27.24 -22.21 -36.56
CA GLY A 224 -28.52 -21.50 -36.67
C GLY A 224 -29.09 -20.98 -35.34
N LEU A 225 -28.35 -21.08 -34.23
CA LEU A 225 -28.81 -20.68 -32.89
C LEU A 225 -28.71 -19.17 -32.64
N ILE A 226 -27.90 -18.45 -33.42
CA ILE A 226 -27.64 -17.00 -33.29
C ILE A 226 -27.52 -16.38 -34.69
N SER A 227 -28.03 -15.17 -34.89
CA SER A 227 -28.07 -14.47 -36.19
C SER A 227 -26.74 -13.80 -36.61
N ASP A 228 -26.13 -12.98 -35.73
CA ASP A 228 -24.73 -12.53 -35.85
C ASP A 228 -24.04 -12.61 -34.49
N TRP A 229 -23.00 -13.44 -34.41
CA TRP A 229 -22.16 -13.63 -33.22
C TRP A 229 -21.59 -12.32 -32.65
N ARG A 230 -21.49 -11.23 -33.44
CA ARG A 230 -21.00 -9.92 -32.97
C ARG A 230 -22.04 -9.09 -32.24
N SER A 231 -23.33 -9.34 -32.48
CA SER A 231 -24.46 -8.63 -31.86
C SER A 231 -24.85 -9.21 -30.49
N THR A 232 -24.17 -10.27 -30.06
CA THR A 232 -24.38 -10.95 -28.78
C THR A 232 -24.00 -10.09 -27.59
N GLU A 233 -24.78 -10.18 -26.50
CA GLU A 233 -24.51 -9.48 -25.26
C GLU A 233 -23.16 -9.94 -24.67
N SER A 234 -22.85 -11.24 -24.70
CA SER A 234 -21.57 -11.78 -24.25
C SER A 234 -20.37 -11.13 -24.96
N TRP A 235 -20.46 -10.96 -26.29
CA TRP A 235 -19.39 -10.31 -27.06
C TRP A 235 -19.34 -8.80 -26.84
N MET A 236 -20.49 -8.12 -26.75
CA MET A 236 -20.56 -6.69 -26.44
C MET A 236 -19.98 -6.36 -25.06
N LEU A 237 -20.29 -7.16 -24.04
CA LEU A 237 -19.72 -7.05 -22.69
C LEU A 237 -18.20 -7.29 -22.71
N LEU A 238 -17.71 -8.32 -23.42
CA LEU A 238 -16.27 -8.54 -23.58
C LEU A 238 -15.59 -7.36 -24.30
N LYS A 239 -16.24 -6.70 -25.26
CA LYS A 239 -15.71 -5.48 -25.91
C LYS A 239 -15.85 -4.21 -25.07
N LYS A 240 -16.81 -4.14 -24.14
CA LYS A 240 -16.90 -3.11 -23.10
C LYS A 240 -15.71 -3.25 -22.12
N LEU A 241 -15.45 -4.47 -21.64
CA LEU A 241 -14.28 -4.81 -20.81
C LEU A 241 -12.95 -4.49 -21.51
N ALA A 242 -12.75 -4.96 -22.77
CA ALA A 242 -11.52 -4.70 -23.53
C ALA A 242 -11.27 -3.21 -23.84
N LYS A 243 -12.30 -2.37 -23.80
CA LYS A 243 -12.19 -0.90 -23.94
C LYS A 243 -12.00 -0.16 -22.61
N SER A 244 -12.12 -0.82 -21.46
CA SER A 244 -12.01 -0.20 -20.13
C SER A 244 -10.63 0.43 -19.88
N ALA A 245 -10.53 1.24 -18.82
CA ALA A 245 -9.25 1.76 -18.34
C ALA A 245 -8.44 0.66 -17.64
N GLN A 246 -9.08 -0.19 -16.83
CA GLN A 246 -8.41 -1.28 -16.11
C GLN A 246 -7.78 -2.31 -17.07
N HIS A 247 -8.53 -2.76 -18.09
CA HIS A 247 -7.97 -3.64 -19.12
C HIS A 247 -6.78 -2.99 -19.84
N ARG A 248 -6.85 -1.69 -20.15
CA ARG A 248 -5.74 -0.94 -20.76
C ARG A 248 -4.56 -0.67 -19.80
N GLN A 249 -4.70 -0.93 -18.51
CA GLN A 249 -3.58 -0.93 -17.55
C GLN A 249 -2.95 -2.33 -17.45
N GLY A 250 -3.76 -3.40 -17.35
CA GLY A 250 -3.27 -4.78 -17.27
C GLY A 250 -2.72 -5.36 -18.58
N ALA A 251 -3.33 -5.04 -19.73
CA ALA A 251 -2.96 -5.61 -21.03
C ALA A 251 -1.87 -4.82 -21.79
N ARG A 252 -1.25 -3.81 -21.18
CA ARG A 252 -0.12 -3.08 -21.77
C ARG A 252 1.18 -3.85 -21.54
N LYS A 253 1.86 -4.25 -22.62
CA LYS A 253 3.32 -4.41 -22.54
C LYS A 253 3.93 -3.08 -22.04
N PRO A 254 4.94 -3.11 -21.15
CA PRO A 254 5.62 -1.89 -20.72
C PRO A 254 6.23 -1.21 -21.95
N LYS A 255 5.74 -0.02 -22.29
CA LYS A 255 6.50 0.91 -23.12
C LYS A 255 7.51 1.61 -22.20
N PRO A 256 8.79 1.73 -22.58
CA PRO A 256 9.73 2.53 -21.81
C PRO A 256 9.20 3.97 -21.71
N PRO A 257 9.43 4.67 -20.58
CA PRO A 257 8.97 6.04 -20.40
C PRO A 257 9.55 6.93 -21.50
N THR A 258 8.71 7.80 -22.07
CA THR A 258 9.16 8.76 -23.09
C THR A 258 9.92 9.89 -22.41
N MET A 259 11.23 9.68 -22.25
CA MET A 259 12.11 10.64 -21.57
C MET A 259 12.43 11.84 -22.46
N HIS A 260 12.55 13.00 -21.82
CA HIS A 260 12.86 14.30 -22.41
C HIS A 260 13.79 15.04 -21.44
N ASN A 261 14.63 15.97 -21.91
CA ASN A 261 15.49 16.80 -21.04
C ASN A 261 14.65 17.40 -19.91
N LEU A 262 14.93 17.00 -18.68
CA LEU A 262 14.06 17.16 -17.53
C LEU A 262 14.66 18.22 -16.61
N LEU A 263 13.94 19.29 -16.26
CA LEU A 263 14.41 20.26 -15.27
C LEU A 263 15.86 20.78 -15.50
N GLY A 264 16.27 20.99 -16.76
CA GLY A 264 17.64 21.39 -17.11
C GLY A 264 18.71 20.28 -17.05
N ILE A 265 18.36 19.10 -16.53
CA ILE A 265 19.23 17.92 -16.40
C ILE A 265 19.40 17.22 -17.77
N SER A 266 20.58 16.63 -17.99
CA SER A 266 20.89 15.88 -19.21
C SER A 266 20.07 14.59 -19.33
N LEU A 267 19.92 14.08 -20.56
CA LEU A 267 19.20 12.82 -20.80
C LEU A 267 19.88 11.63 -20.10
N ASP A 268 21.19 11.63 -19.96
CA ASP A 268 21.95 10.53 -19.35
C ASP A 268 21.89 10.55 -17.82
N LYS A 269 21.89 11.75 -17.20
CA LYS A 269 21.54 11.88 -15.78
C LYS A 269 20.08 11.49 -15.53
N THR A 270 19.16 11.88 -16.41
CA THR A 270 17.74 11.46 -16.34
C THR A 270 17.58 9.95 -16.46
N ARG A 271 18.36 9.29 -17.34
CA ARG A 271 18.44 7.81 -17.46
C ARG A 271 18.95 7.18 -16.17
N LEU A 272 20.04 7.71 -15.59
CA LEU A 272 20.61 7.20 -14.34
C LEU A 272 19.61 7.28 -13.17
N MET A 273 18.89 8.41 -13.04
CA MET A 273 17.79 8.54 -12.06
C MET A 273 16.68 7.51 -12.32
N GLN A 274 16.28 7.30 -13.58
CA GLN A 274 15.26 6.29 -13.92
C GLN A 274 15.71 4.87 -13.56
N THR A 275 16.98 4.51 -13.80
CA THR A 275 17.54 3.22 -13.37
C THR A 275 17.53 3.06 -11.85
N LYS A 276 18.01 4.08 -11.10
CA LYS A 276 17.92 4.08 -9.62
C LYS A 276 16.49 3.88 -9.11
N ILE A 277 15.49 4.48 -9.77
CA ILE A 277 14.07 4.30 -9.45
C ILE A 277 13.60 2.87 -9.79
N GLU A 278 14.03 2.29 -10.91
CA GLU A 278 13.67 0.94 -11.33
C GLU A 278 14.26 -0.13 -10.39
N ASP A 279 15.53 0.02 -10.00
CA ASP A 279 16.20 -0.83 -9.01
C ASP A 279 15.54 -0.72 -7.63
N PHE A 280 15.26 0.51 -7.18
CA PHE A 280 14.54 0.78 -5.94
C PHE A 280 13.13 0.15 -5.93
N VAL A 281 12.38 0.30 -7.02
CA VAL A 281 11.03 -0.27 -7.14
C VAL A 281 11.05 -1.79 -7.19
N LYS A 282 12.01 -2.41 -7.88
CA LYS A 282 12.23 -3.87 -7.85
C LYS A 282 12.48 -4.32 -6.41
N LYS A 283 13.55 -3.79 -5.79
CA LYS A 283 13.96 -4.11 -4.42
C LYS A 283 12.82 -3.94 -3.41
N MET A 284 12.13 -2.80 -3.40
CA MET A 284 11.05 -2.56 -2.43
C MET A 284 9.80 -3.41 -2.71
N SER A 285 9.51 -3.79 -3.96
CA SER A 285 8.42 -4.73 -4.26
C SER A 285 8.75 -6.15 -3.78
N ASP A 286 10.00 -6.58 -3.94
CA ASP A 286 10.45 -7.89 -3.47
C ASP A 286 10.42 -7.96 -1.92
N LEU A 287 10.90 -6.91 -1.23
CA LEU A 287 10.83 -6.82 0.23
C LEU A 287 9.38 -6.72 0.76
N LEU A 288 8.48 -6.03 0.07
CA LEU A 288 7.05 -6.02 0.40
C LEU A 288 6.37 -7.38 0.19
N ASN A 289 6.85 -8.21 -0.73
CA ASN A 289 6.38 -9.59 -0.84
C ASN A 289 6.87 -10.42 0.34
N ILE A 290 8.16 -10.40 0.64
CA ILE A 290 8.76 -11.11 1.79
C ILE A 290 8.05 -10.73 3.10
N GLU A 291 7.78 -9.44 3.31
CA GLU A 291 7.07 -8.98 4.51
C GLU A 291 5.58 -9.35 4.53
N ARG A 292 4.86 -9.24 3.40
CA ARG A 292 3.46 -9.70 3.30
C ARG A 292 3.36 -11.20 3.52
N ASP A 293 4.24 -11.99 2.90
CA ASP A 293 4.24 -13.45 3.05
C ASP A 293 4.64 -13.85 4.47
N ALA A 294 5.58 -13.15 5.12
CA ALA A 294 5.89 -13.36 6.54
C ALA A 294 4.74 -12.94 7.48
N GLU A 295 4.05 -11.82 7.24
CA GLU A 295 2.84 -11.45 7.99
C GLU A 295 1.71 -12.49 7.80
N LEU A 296 1.52 -13.00 6.59
CA LEU A 296 0.53 -14.03 6.29
C LEU A 296 0.91 -15.40 6.86
N GLU A 297 2.18 -15.76 6.86
CA GLU A 297 2.71 -17.01 7.41
C GLU A 297 2.67 -16.97 8.94
N PHE A 298 3.15 -15.90 9.58
CA PHE A 298 2.98 -15.67 11.03
C PHE A 298 1.50 -15.70 11.43
N THR A 299 0.64 -15.00 10.69
CA THR A 299 -0.81 -15.07 10.88
C THR A 299 -1.27 -16.53 10.75
N GLN A 300 -0.88 -17.26 9.70
CA GLN A 300 -1.33 -18.63 9.46
C GLN A 300 -0.74 -19.65 10.46
N GLU A 301 0.42 -19.41 11.06
CA GLU A 301 1.03 -20.23 12.12
C GLU A 301 0.33 -20.03 13.46
N GLU A 302 0.09 -18.78 13.90
CA GLU A 302 -0.77 -18.43 15.06
C GLU A 302 -2.17 -19.07 14.95
N LEU A 303 -2.63 -19.37 13.73
CA LEU A 303 -3.92 -19.98 13.43
C LEU A 303 -3.88 -21.49 13.16
N ASN A 304 -2.68 -22.05 12.94
CA ASN A 304 -2.42 -23.48 12.81
C ASN A 304 -1.87 -24.10 14.12
N ALA A 305 -1.63 -23.29 15.16
CA ALA A 305 -1.18 -23.70 16.49
C ALA A 305 -2.16 -24.61 17.27
N THR A 306 -3.18 -25.17 16.60
CA THR A 306 -3.98 -26.29 17.11
C THR A 306 -3.09 -27.53 17.28
N PRO A 307 -2.89 -28.06 18.50
CA PRO A 307 -2.17 -29.31 18.67
C PRO A 307 -2.99 -30.47 18.10
N THR A 308 -2.36 -31.32 17.28
CA THR A 308 -2.94 -32.61 16.91
C THR A 308 -3.13 -33.45 18.16
N MET A 309 -4.36 -33.91 18.41
CA MET A 309 -4.69 -34.75 19.56
C MET A 309 -3.87 -36.05 19.56
N ASP A 310 -2.99 -36.20 20.54
CA ASP A 310 -2.49 -37.52 20.93
C ASP A 310 -3.69 -38.39 21.33
N SER A 311 -3.83 -39.56 20.70
CA SER A 311 -5.04 -40.39 20.71
C SER A 311 -5.38 -41.06 22.06
N ALA A 312 -4.71 -40.64 23.14
CA ALA A 312 -4.85 -41.15 24.50
C ALA A 312 -5.73 -40.28 25.42
N ALA A 313 -5.97 -39.01 25.09
CA ALA A 313 -6.63 -38.04 25.98
C ALA A 313 -8.17 -38.21 26.08
N LYS A 314 -8.64 -39.20 26.86
CA LYS A 314 -10.06 -39.52 27.06
C LYS A 314 -10.85 -38.56 27.97
N GLN A 315 -10.71 -37.25 27.79
CA GLN A 315 -11.60 -36.26 28.43
C GLN A 315 -12.04 -35.17 27.45
N SER A 316 -13.34 -35.14 27.14
CA SER A 316 -13.96 -34.07 26.37
C SER A 316 -14.15 -32.83 27.25
N LEU A 317 -13.23 -31.88 27.17
CA LEU A 317 -13.43 -30.52 27.66
C LEU A 317 -14.69 -29.91 27.04
N LYS A 318 -15.38 -29.02 27.77
CA LYS A 318 -16.45 -28.23 27.13
C LYS A 318 -15.81 -27.31 26.07
N PRO A 319 -16.47 -27.01 24.94
CA PRO A 319 -15.89 -26.14 23.91
C PRO A 319 -15.44 -24.78 24.45
N VAL A 320 -16.14 -24.23 25.46
CA VAL A 320 -15.75 -23.00 26.15
C VAL A 320 -14.41 -23.13 26.88
N GLU A 321 -14.22 -24.22 27.65
CA GLU A 321 -13.01 -24.51 28.44
C GLU A 321 -11.81 -24.82 27.53
N TYR A 322 -12.06 -25.52 26.42
CA TYR A 322 -11.08 -25.73 25.35
C TYR A 322 -10.64 -24.42 24.70
N LEU A 323 -11.59 -23.57 24.28
CA LEU A 323 -11.30 -22.30 23.59
C LEU A 323 -10.69 -21.20 24.47
N VAL A 324 -10.83 -21.29 25.80
CA VAL A 324 -10.03 -20.45 26.72
C VAL A 324 -8.60 -20.98 26.79
N SER A 325 -8.40 -22.27 27.08
CA SER A 325 -7.07 -22.87 27.26
C SER A 325 -6.21 -22.88 25.99
N HIS A 326 -6.82 -23.11 24.83
CA HIS A 326 -6.17 -23.13 23.50
C HIS A 326 -6.25 -21.77 22.78
N GLY A 327 -6.58 -20.72 23.52
CA GLY A 327 -6.48 -19.32 23.09
C GLY A 327 -5.85 -18.44 24.15
N GLN A 328 -5.18 -19.03 25.15
CA GLN A 328 -4.77 -18.31 26.37
C GLN A 328 -3.54 -17.42 26.10
N ALA A 329 -2.55 -17.92 25.37
CA ALA A 329 -1.38 -17.14 25.01
C ALA A 329 -1.74 -15.97 24.07
N GLU A 330 -2.70 -16.17 23.17
CA GLU A 330 -3.16 -15.15 22.21
C GLU A 330 -4.12 -14.13 22.85
N GLN A 331 -4.80 -14.51 23.94
CA GLN A 331 -5.52 -13.59 24.83
C GLN A 331 -4.57 -12.81 25.75
N GLU A 332 -3.49 -13.43 26.23
CA GLU A 332 -2.41 -12.74 26.96
C GLU A 332 -1.67 -11.75 26.05
N GLN A 333 -1.47 -12.08 24.77
CA GLN A 333 -1.03 -11.15 23.71
C GLN A 333 -2.11 -10.13 23.28
N CYS A 334 -3.34 -10.22 23.80
CA CYS A 334 -4.41 -9.24 23.62
C CYS A 334 -4.92 -9.06 22.16
N ASP A 335 -4.64 -10.00 21.26
CA ASP A 335 -4.94 -9.93 19.82
C ASP A 335 -6.04 -10.91 19.34
N THR A 336 -6.38 -11.91 20.16
CA THR A 336 -7.46 -12.88 19.89
C THR A 336 -8.58 -12.79 20.93
N VAL A 337 -9.83 -12.96 20.50
CA VAL A 337 -11.00 -13.10 21.38
C VAL A 337 -11.79 -14.36 21.02
N CYS A 338 -11.86 -15.29 21.97
CA CYS A 338 -12.59 -16.56 21.88
C CYS A 338 -14.01 -16.48 22.48
N ASN A 339 -14.80 -17.55 22.32
CA ASN A 339 -16.09 -17.78 22.98
C ASN A 339 -17.15 -16.69 22.76
N LEU A 340 -17.21 -16.20 21.51
CA LEU A 340 -18.17 -15.21 21.07
C LEU A 340 -19.38 -15.88 20.39
N ASN A 341 -20.59 -15.44 20.73
CA ASN A 341 -21.83 -15.85 20.07
C ASN A 341 -22.45 -14.66 19.32
N VAL A 342 -23.06 -14.91 18.16
CA VAL A 342 -23.75 -13.86 17.38
C VAL A 342 -25.13 -13.57 17.94
N ILE A 343 -25.35 -12.33 18.38
CA ILE A 343 -26.65 -11.84 18.87
C ILE A 343 -27.53 -11.32 17.73
N SER A 344 -26.97 -10.53 16.82
CA SER A 344 -27.77 -9.88 15.76
C SER A 344 -26.93 -9.50 14.54
N THR A 345 -27.61 -9.23 13.41
CA THR A 345 -26.98 -8.58 12.25
C THR A 345 -27.81 -7.43 11.75
N SER A 346 -27.14 -6.35 11.31
CA SER A 346 -27.76 -5.18 10.68
C SER A 346 -26.95 -4.74 9.45
N THR A 347 -27.46 -3.76 8.70
CA THR A 347 -26.79 -3.23 7.49
C THR A 347 -26.14 -1.90 7.82
N GLY A 348 -24.81 -1.84 7.71
CA GLY A 348 -24.02 -0.63 7.92
C GLY A 348 -23.87 0.23 6.66
N LEU A 349 -23.03 1.25 6.77
CA LEU A 349 -22.59 2.06 5.63
C LEU A 349 -21.83 1.19 4.59
N GLY A 350 -21.84 1.63 3.33
CA GLY A 350 -21.23 0.89 2.22
C GLY A 350 -21.92 -0.44 1.86
N GLY A 351 -22.99 -0.85 2.58
CA GLY A 351 -23.64 -2.15 2.39
C GLY A 351 -22.99 -3.31 3.14
N LEU A 352 -22.01 -3.04 4.00
CA LEU A 352 -21.40 -4.03 4.90
C LEU A 352 -22.45 -4.58 5.88
N ARG A 353 -22.33 -5.86 6.26
CA ARG A 353 -23.12 -6.42 7.36
C ARG A 353 -22.40 -6.17 8.68
N LEU A 354 -23.05 -5.42 9.58
CA LEU A 354 -22.64 -5.35 10.97
C LEU A 354 -23.15 -6.59 11.68
N VAL A 355 -22.27 -7.31 12.34
CA VAL A 355 -22.58 -8.51 13.13
C VAL A 355 -22.17 -8.23 14.57
N LEU A 356 -23.13 -8.33 15.50
CA LEU A 356 -22.90 -8.15 16.93
C LEU A 356 -22.58 -9.49 17.56
N PHE A 357 -21.35 -9.61 18.07
CA PHE A 357 -20.83 -10.73 18.84
C PHE A 357 -20.85 -10.37 20.34
N ARG A 358 -21.04 -11.36 21.21
CA ARG A 358 -20.91 -11.20 22.67
C ARG A 358 -20.35 -12.47 23.30
N VAL A 359 -19.57 -12.32 24.38
CA VAL A 359 -19.14 -13.45 25.21
C VAL A 359 -20.35 -14.17 25.80
N GLU A 360 -20.29 -15.49 25.93
CA GLU A 360 -21.36 -16.29 26.56
C GLU A 360 -21.43 -16.06 28.08
N GLY A 361 -22.65 -16.02 28.64
CA GLY A 361 -22.88 -15.81 30.07
C GLY A 361 -22.72 -14.35 30.52
N THR A 362 -22.25 -14.14 31.76
CA THR A 362 -22.03 -12.83 32.40
C THR A 362 -20.57 -12.36 32.34
N HIS A 363 -19.74 -13.04 31.56
CA HIS A 363 -18.31 -12.74 31.44
C HIS A 363 -18.06 -11.48 30.61
N LYS A 364 -17.05 -10.71 30.99
CA LYS A 364 -16.52 -9.61 30.18
C LYS A 364 -15.59 -10.17 29.10
N LEU A 365 -15.35 -9.36 28.07
CA LEU A 365 -14.26 -9.59 27.13
C LEU A 365 -12.92 -9.63 27.89
N PRO A 366 -11.93 -10.43 27.44
CA PRO A 366 -10.57 -10.31 27.92
C PRO A 366 -10.03 -8.90 27.59
N PRO A 367 -9.03 -8.40 28.36
CA PRO A 367 -8.22 -7.28 27.91
C PRO A 367 -7.72 -7.55 26.50
N SER A 368 -7.96 -6.63 25.58
CA SER A 368 -7.55 -6.74 24.18
C SER A 368 -7.08 -5.38 23.69
N THR A 369 -6.09 -5.36 22.79
CA THR A 369 -5.63 -4.13 22.13
C THR A 369 -6.37 -3.87 20.81
N LEU A 370 -7.22 -4.83 20.40
CA LEU A 370 -8.21 -4.69 19.34
C LEU A 370 -8.96 -3.37 19.46
N SER A 371 -8.98 -2.60 18.37
CA SER A 371 -9.56 -1.26 18.34
C SER A 371 -10.59 -1.12 17.21
N PRO A 372 -11.59 -0.22 17.35
CA PRO A 372 -12.51 0.11 16.27
C PRO A 372 -11.80 0.38 14.93
N GLY A 373 -12.23 -0.36 13.91
CA GLY A 373 -11.73 -0.34 12.55
C GLY A 373 -10.57 -1.29 12.25
N ASP A 374 -9.96 -1.96 13.24
CA ASP A 374 -8.96 -3.00 13.01
C ASP A 374 -9.50 -4.12 12.15
N MET A 375 -8.64 -4.72 11.32
CA MET A 375 -9.02 -5.84 10.48
C MET A 375 -8.93 -7.14 11.27
N VAL A 376 -9.95 -7.98 11.12
CA VAL A 376 -10.07 -9.25 11.85
C VAL A 376 -10.55 -10.37 10.94
N CYS A 377 -10.12 -11.59 11.24
CA CYS A 377 -10.78 -12.81 10.79
C CYS A 377 -11.87 -13.20 11.79
N VAL A 378 -13.00 -13.69 11.30
CA VAL A 378 -14.06 -14.31 12.10
C VAL A 378 -14.24 -15.76 11.68
N ARG A 379 -14.13 -16.71 12.62
CA ARG A 379 -14.26 -18.16 12.37
C ARG A 379 -15.31 -18.79 13.25
N THR A 380 -16.01 -19.80 12.73
CA THR A 380 -16.84 -20.69 13.55
C THR A 380 -15.99 -21.79 14.17
N CYS A 381 -16.17 -22.05 15.46
CA CYS A 381 -15.62 -23.21 16.16
C CYS A 381 -16.66 -24.33 16.26
N ASN A 382 -16.20 -25.59 16.22
CA ASN A 382 -17.02 -26.77 16.40
C ASN A 382 -17.32 -27.01 17.90
N ASN A 383 -18.29 -27.87 18.22
CA ASN A 383 -18.61 -28.24 19.61
C ASN A 383 -17.46 -28.99 20.34
N GLN A 384 -16.40 -29.36 19.62
CA GLN A 384 -15.17 -29.96 20.14
C GLN A 384 -13.99 -28.96 20.20
N GLY A 385 -14.24 -27.67 19.93
CA GLY A 385 -13.22 -26.61 19.94
C GLY A 385 -12.45 -26.43 18.63
N GLU A 386 -12.47 -27.42 17.73
CA GLU A 386 -11.84 -27.33 16.40
C GLU A 386 -12.26 -26.07 15.64
N VAL A 387 -11.30 -25.41 15.01
CA VAL A 387 -11.51 -24.18 14.24
C VAL A 387 -11.91 -24.53 12.81
N GLY A 388 -13.06 -24.03 12.35
CA GLY A 388 -13.49 -24.21 10.96
C GLY A 388 -12.60 -23.47 9.96
N THR A 389 -12.15 -24.16 8.92
CA THR A 389 -11.22 -23.64 7.88
C THR A 389 -11.76 -22.43 7.10
N SER A 390 -13.06 -22.14 7.16
CA SER A 390 -13.67 -20.99 6.50
C SER A 390 -13.65 -19.73 7.40
N CYS A 391 -12.65 -18.88 7.20
CA CYS A 391 -12.62 -17.50 7.70
C CYS A 391 -13.63 -16.59 6.97
N VAL A 392 -14.20 -15.61 7.67
CA VAL A 392 -14.80 -14.41 7.05
C VAL A 392 -14.07 -13.16 7.58
N GLN A 393 -13.41 -12.44 6.68
CA GLN A 393 -12.71 -11.21 7.03
C GLN A 393 -13.67 -10.02 7.18
N GLY A 394 -13.29 -9.08 8.04
CA GLY A 394 -13.99 -7.81 8.22
C GLY A 394 -13.18 -6.82 9.06
N PHE A 395 -13.83 -5.71 9.43
CA PHE A 395 -13.24 -4.71 10.32
C PHE A 395 -14.08 -4.55 11.57
N ILE A 396 -13.48 -4.44 12.75
CA ILE A 396 -14.18 -4.05 13.97
C ILE A 396 -14.91 -2.74 13.69
N HIS A 397 -16.19 -2.65 14.07
CA HIS A 397 -16.99 -1.45 13.88
C HIS A 397 -17.07 -0.64 15.18
N ASN A 398 -17.32 -1.33 16.29
CA ASN A 398 -17.26 -0.78 17.64
C ASN A 398 -17.04 -1.90 18.68
N LEU A 399 -16.49 -1.53 19.83
CA LEU A 399 -16.53 -2.35 21.05
C LEU A 399 -17.71 -1.88 21.90
N GLY A 400 -18.41 -2.80 22.56
CA GLY A 400 -19.56 -2.46 23.39
C GLY A 400 -19.16 -1.77 24.70
N GLU A 401 -19.86 -0.70 25.06
CA GLU A 401 -19.77 -0.05 26.38
C GLU A 401 -20.14 -1.01 27.52
N ASP A 402 -20.80 -2.13 27.22
CA ASP A 402 -21.08 -3.21 28.17
C ASP A 402 -19.82 -4.01 28.57
N GLY A 403 -18.71 -3.87 27.83
CA GLY A 403 -17.48 -4.62 28.04
C GLY A 403 -17.61 -6.13 27.78
N CYS A 404 -18.69 -6.56 27.11
CA CYS A 404 -18.96 -7.97 26.78
C CYS A 404 -19.14 -8.21 25.28
N SER A 405 -19.32 -7.16 24.46
CA SER A 405 -19.70 -7.28 23.05
C SER A 405 -18.74 -6.60 22.07
N ILE A 406 -18.64 -7.17 20.87
CA ILE A 406 -17.84 -6.66 19.73
C ILE A 406 -18.76 -6.61 18.51
N THR A 407 -18.81 -5.48 17.81
CA THR A 407 -19.47 -5.41 16.50
C THR A 407 -18.42 -5.48 15.40
N VAL A 408 -18.54 -6.40 14.45
CA VAL A 408 -17.66 -6.48 13.27
C VAL A 408 -18.45 -6.19 12.00
N SER A 409 -17.87 -5.41 11.10
CA SER A 409 -18.36 -5.13 9.74
C SER A 409 -17.78 -6.13 8.74
N LEU A 410 -18.61 -7.02 8.23
CA LEU A 410 -18.24 -8.09 7.29
C LEU A 410 -18.64 -7.73 5.85
N LYS A 411 -17.76 -8.05 4.88
CA LYS A 411 -18.08 -8.00 3.44
C LYS A 411 -19.02 -9.15 3.06
N SER A 412 -20.34 -8.89 3.09
CA SER A 412 -21.37 -9.86 2.69
C SER A 412 -21.59 -9.83 1.18
N ARG A 413 -21.50 -10.98 0.50
CA ARG A 413 -21.91 -11.06 -0.92
C ARG A 413 -23.44 -10.88 -1.06
N PRO A 414 -23.95 -10.34 -2.17
CA PRO A 414 -25.39 -10.29 -2.42
C PRO A 414 -26.00 -11.70 -2.36
N GLY A 415 -26.98 -11.90 -1.48
CA GLY A 415 -27.63 -13.20 -1.25
C GLY A 415 -26.93 -14.12 -0.24
N ASP A 416 -25.74 -13.79 0.29
CA ASP A 416 -25.06 -14.61 1.30
C ASP A 416 -25.77 -14.50 2.67
N PRO A 417 -26.29 -15.61 3.23
CA PRO A 417 -26.85 -15.63 4.57
C PRO A 417 -25.73 -15.67 5.62
N THR A 418 -24.87 -14.65 5.65
CA THR A 418 -23.74 -14.50 6.60
C THR A 418 -24.14 -14.76 8.06
N PHE A 419 -25.37 -14.43 8.46
CA PHE A 419 -25.91 -14.78 9.76
C PHE A 419 -26.06 -16.30 10.00
N SER A 420 -26.57 -17.08 9.03
CA SER A 420 -26.75 -18.53 9.20
C SER A 420 -25.45 -19.32 9.15
N LYS A 421 -24.33 -18.70 8.75
CA LYS A 421 -22.99 -19.29 8.89
C LYS A 421 -22.56 -19.36 10.36
N PHE A 422 -22.91 -18.34 11.16
CA PHE A 422 -22.52 -18.20 12.57
C PHE A 422 -23.62 -18.55 13.58
N SER A 423 -24.89 -18.54 13.16
CA SER A 423 -26.05 -18.81 14.04
C SER A 423 -25.92 -20.18 14.73
N GLY A 424 -25.93 -20.19 16.06
CA GLY A 424 -25.84 -21.41 16.87
C GLY A 424 -24.45 -22.02 16.96
N LYS A 425 -23.38 -21.25 16.71
CA LYS A 425 -21.99 -21.68 16.87
C LYS A 425 -21.18 -20.66 17.67
N SER A 426 -20.23 -21.15 18.48
CA SER A 426 -19.18 -20.33 19.07
C SER A 426 -18.24 -19.80 17.98
N VAL A 427 -17.66 -18.63 18.21
CA VAL A 427 -16.81 -17.89 17.28
C VAL A 427 -15.52 -17.46 17.96
N ARG A 428 -14.41 -17.57 17.22
CA ARG A 428 -13.11 -16.95 17.50
C ARG A 428 -12.91 -15.78 16.53
N ILE A 429 -12.42 -14.65 17.05
CA ILE A 429 -12.05 -13.46 16.30
C ILE A 429 -10.56 -13.20 16.52
N ASP A 430 -9.80 -13.11 15.42
CA ASP A 430 -8.36 -12.92 15.42
C ASP A 430 -8.03 -11.60 14.72
N ARG A 431 -7.08 -10.82 15.24
CA ARG A 431 -6.50 -9.70 14.50
C ARG A 431 -5.80 -10.18 13.23
N ILE A 432 -5.80 -9.34 12.19
CA ILE A 432 -4.92 -9.50 11.03
C ILE A 432 -4.02 -8.27 10.97
N GLN A 433 -2.72 -8.49 10.75
CA GLN A 433 -1.71 -7.42 10.71
C GLN A 433 -1.74 -6.61 9.39
N ALA A 434 -0.84 -5.63 9.26
CA ALA A 434 -1.02 -4.48 8.39
C ALA A 434 -0.74 -4.71 6.90
N LEU A 435 0.17 -5.60 6.52
CA LEU A 435 0.47 -5.98 5.13
C LEU A 435 -0.23 -7.28 4.71
N ALA A 436 -0.66 -8.11 5.66
CA ALA A 436 -1.68 -9.14 5.46
C ALA A 436 -3.04 -8.55 5.04
N ASP A 437 -3.27 -7.24 5.24
CA ASP A 437 -4.25 -6.49 4.45
C ASP A 437 -3.77 -6.33 3.01
N GLY A 438 -4.32 -7.17 2.13
CA GLY A 438 -4.12 -7.08 0.68
C GLY A 438 -4.37 -5.68 0.12
N LEU A 439 -5.32 -4.90 0.67
CA LEU A 439 -5.56 -3.52 0.21
C LEU A 439 -4.40 -2.58 0.58
N THR A 440 -3.76 -2.78 1.73
CA THR A 440 -2.60 -1.99 2.17
C THR A 440 -1.35 -2.36 1.38
N TYR A 441 -1.09 -3.66 1.18
CA TYR A 441 -0.05 -4.13 0.27
C TYR A 441 -0.24 -3.63 -1.18
N GLU A 442 -1.44 -3.78 -1.76
CA GLU A 442 -1.74 -3.33 -3.11
C GLU A 442 -1.53 -1.81 -3.28
N ARG A 443 -1.88 -1.00 -2.28
CA ARG A 443 -1.68 0.46 -2.32
C ARG A 443 -0.21 0.86 -2.31
N ASN A 444 0.63 0.16 -1.54
CA ASN A 444 2.09 0.35 -1.58
C ASN A 444 2.67 -0.02 -2.95
N CYS A 445 2.28 -1.17 -3.50
CA CYS A 445 2.73 -1.62 -4.82
C CYS A 445 2.22 -0.73 -5.97
N GLU A 446 0.97 -0.21 -5.89
CA GLU A 446 0.47 0.79 -6.85
C GLU A 446 1.32 2.06 -6.82
N ALA A 447 1.72 2.55 -5.64
CA ALA A 447 2.59 3.72 -5.52
C ALA A 447 3.98 3.48 -6.12
N LEU A 448 4.61 2.33 -5.86
CA LEU A 448 5.90 1.97 -6.47
C LEU A 448 5.79 1.87 -8.01
N ILE A 449 4.71 1.26 -8.53
CA ILE A 449 4.44 1.18 -9.98
C ILE A 449 4.16 2.57 -10.59
N LEU A 450 3.50 3.47 -9.85
CA LEU A 450 3.27 4.85 -10.27
C LEU A 450 4.57 5.67 -10.26
N LEU A 451 5.43 5.50 -9.25
CA LEU A 451 6.76 6.11 -9.18
C LEU A 451 7.62 5.67 -10.38
N GLN A 452 7.76 4.36 -10.61
CA GLN A 452 8.51 3.80 -11.74
C GLN A 452 8.05 4.37 -13.09
N ARG A 453 6.73 4.43 -13.30
CA ARG A 453 6.16 4.79 -14.60
C ARG A 453 6.03 6.28 -14.83
N LYS A 454 5.86 7.09 -13.78
CA LYS A 454 5.52 8.53 -13.88
C LYS A 454 6.46 9.48 -13.15
N GLY A 455 7.33 8.99 -12.25
CA GLY A 455 8.16 9.83 -11.37
C GLY A 455 8.86 10.96 -12.12
N LEU A 456 9.58 10.60 -13.20
CA LEU A 456 10.32 11.51 -14.07
C LEU A 456 9.55 11.95 -15.33
N GLN A 457 8.22 11.91 -15.35
CA GLN A 457 7.42 12.47 -16.46
C GLN A 457 7.19 13.97 -16.28
N LYS A 458 7.38 14.77 -17.35
CA LYS A 458 7.13 16.22 -17.36
C LYS A 458 5.72 16.66 -16.94
N THR A 459 4.74 15.76 -17.01
CA THR A 459 3.34 16.00 -16.60
C THR A 459 3.06 15.61 -15.15
N ASN A 460 4.07 15.17 -14.39
CA ASN A 460 3.93 14.78 -12.99
C ASN A 460 4.21 15.98 -12.06
N ALA A 461 3.34 16.21 -11.08
CA ALA A 461 3.49 17.33 -10.14
C ALA A 461 4.71 17.16 -9.22
N CYS A 462 4.96 15.95 -8.73
CA CYS A 462 6.06 15.68 -7.78
C CYS A 462 7.43 15.46 -8.45
N ILE A 463 7.59 15.88 -9.71
CA ILE A 463 8.83 15.65 -10.50
C ILE A 463 10.09 16.19 -9.82
N GLY A 464 9.99 17.34 -9.12
CA GLY A 464 11.09 17.91 -8.34
C GLY A 464 11.42 17.09 -7.08
N VAL A 465 10.41 16.50 -6.42
CA VAL A 465 10.61 15.59 -5.28
C VAL A 465 11.33 14.31 -5.72
N VAL A 466 10.92 13.73 -6.84
CA VAL A 466 11.54 12.51 -7.39
C VAL A 466 12.98 12.79 -7.83
N ALA A 467 13.24 13.90 -8.52
CA ALA A 467 14.60 14.31 -8.87
C ALA A 467 15.47 14.56 -7.62
N THR A 468 14.91 15.15 -6.55
CA THR A 468 15.63 15.39 -5.28
C THR A 468 16.01 14.09 -4.57
N LEU A 469 15.14 13.07 -4.57
CA LEU A 469 15.30 11.84 -3.78
C LEU A 469 16.03 10.70 -4.51
N PHE A 470 16.34 10.86 -5.80
CA PHE A 470 17.10 9.89 -6.61
C PHE A 470 18.27 10.50 -7.41
N GLY A 471 18.37 11.83 -7.49
CA GLY A 471 19.54 12.52 -8.04
C GLY A 471 20.73 12.55 -7.09
N ASP A 472 21.88 12.94 -7.61
CA ASP A 472 23.12 13.14 -6.87
C ASP A 472 23.38 14.64 -6.60
N LYS A 473 24.39 14.99 -5.80
CA LYS A 473 24.63 16.37 -5.33
C LYS A 473 24.85 17.37 -6.48
N GLU A 474 25.44 16.90 -7.58
CA GLU A 474 25.64 17.66 -8.82
C GLU A 474 24.33 17.95 -9.55
N ASP A 475 23.28 17.13 -9.36
CA ASP A 475 21.94 17.41 -9.89
C ASP A 475 21.26 18.52 -9.09
N MET A 476 21.43 18.52 -7.76
CA MET A 476 20.84 19.52 -6.87
C MET A 476 21.37 20.93 -7.13
N THR A 477 22.68 21.05 -7.36
CA THR A 477 23.32 22.31 -7.75
C THR A 477 22.92 22.74 -9.18
N MET A 478 22.74 21.80 -10.12
CA MET A 478 22.20 22.13 -11.44
C MET A 478 20.74 22.61 -11.39
N LEU A 479 19.90 22.03 -10.53
CA LEU A 479 18.50 22.45 -10.34
C LEU A 479 18.40 23.88 -9.77
N GLU A 480 19.27 24.23 -8.83
CA GLU A 480 19.35 25.56 -8.23
C GLU A 480 19.91 26.61 -9.19
N GLN A 481 21.00 26.30 -9.92
CA GLN A 481 21.55 27.18 -10.97
C GLN A 481 20.52 27.48 -12.08
N ASN A 482 19.68 26.50 -12.42
CA ASN A 482 18.57 26.69 -13.36
C ASN A 482 17.34 27.40 -12.74
N ASN A 483 17.42 27.89 -11.50
CA ASN A 483 16.34 28.56 -10.74
C ASN A 483 15.08 27.71 -10.47
N LEU A 484 15.16 26.39 -10.67
CA LEU A 484 14.05 25.43 -10.56
C LEU A 484 13.81 24.95 -9.13
N THR A 485 14.88 24.91 -8.33
CA THR A 485 14.82 24.73 -6.88
C THR A 485 15.45 25.91 -6.17
N ASP A 486 15.17 26.04 -4.88
CA ASP A 486 15.79 27.00 -3.97
C ASP A 486 15.96 26.29 -2.63
N TRP A 487 17.20 26.20 -2.17
CA TRP A 487 17.53 25.56 -0.89
C TRP A 487 17.66 26.57 0.25
N GLY A 488 17.66 27.86 -0.07
CA GLY A 488 17.77 28.95 0.89
C GLY A 488 16.51 29.20 1.70
N GLU A 489 16.69 30.04 2.72
CA GLU A 489 15.58 30.62 3.48
C GLU A 489 14.82 31.60 2.59
N SER A 490 13.52 31.33 2.37
CA SER A 490 12.66 32.20 1.57
C SER A 490 12.59 33.58 2.23
N ALA A 491 12.85 34.64 1.47
CA ALA A 491 12.64 36.01 1.92
C ALA A 491 11.14 36.27 2.12
N ILE A 492 10.64 35.98 3.33
CA ILE A 492 9.25 36.19 3.71
C ILE A 492 8.94 37.68 3.54
N GLN A 493 8.06 38.00 2.59
CA GLN A 493 7.40 39.31 2.55
C GLN A 493 6.53 39.40 3.80
N ASP A 494 7.03 40.11 4.82
CA ASP A 494 6.38 40.17 6.13
C ASP A 494 5.13 41.05 6.10
N ASN A 495 4.05 40.47 5.58
CA ASN A 495 2.70 41.01 5.62
C ASN A 495 2.07 40.90 7.04
N GLY A 496 2.88 40.97 8.10
CA GLY A 496 2.47 40.83 9.49
C GLY A 496 1.98 39.43 9.87
N LEU A 497 2.44 38.40 9.15
CA LEU A 497 1.98 37.01 9.29
C LEU A 497 2.71 36.26 10.43
N LEU A 498 3.99 36.58 10.63
CA LEU A 498 4.78 36.15 11.79
C LEU A 498 4.45 37.01 13.02
N GLY A 499 4.36 38.34 12.87
CA GLY A 499 4.09 39.31 13.95
C GLY A 499 2.72 39.23 14.63
N LYS A 500 1.95 38.15 14.42
CA LYS A 500 0.67 37.84 15.08
C LYS A 500 0.57 36.38 15.56
N SER A 501 1.70 35.70 15.75
CA SER A 501 1.69 34.33 16.28
C SER A 501 1.09 34.28 17.69
N LYS A 502 0.36 33.20 17.99
CA LYS A 502 -0.02 32.81 19.37
C LYS A 502 1.09 32.00 20.06
N TYR A 503 2.24 31.89 19.40
CA TYR A 503 3.31 30.95 19.71
C TYR A 503 4.64 31.69 19.64
N ASP A 504 5.37 31.65 20.74
CA ASP A 504 6.78 32.03 20.81
C ASP A 504 7.56 30.83 20.22
N PHE A 505 8.13 31.02 19.02
CA PHE A 505 8.86 29.97 18.29
C PHE A 505 10.36 30.22 18.42
N ASP A 506 11.13 29.19 18.78
CA ASP A 506 12.59 29.30 18.81
C ASP A 506 13.21 29.46 17.40
N ALA A 507 14.51 29.74 17.33
CA ALA A 507 15.22 29.95 16.07
C ALA A 507 15.17 28.74 15.13
N SER A 508 15.24 27.50 15.66
CA SER A 508 15.18 26.29 14.84
C SER A 508 13.76 26.00 14.33
N GLN A 509 12.74 26.28 15.13
CA GLN A 509 11.34 26.29 14.70
C GLN A 509 11.08 27.36 13.61
N SER A 510 11.58 28.58 13.81
CA SER A 510 11.43 29.70 12.86
C SER A 510 12.11 29.44 11.52
N GLN A 511 13.31 28.83 11.53
CA GLN A 511 13.98 28.38 10.32
C GLN A 511 13.19 27.29 9.60
N ALA A 512 12.67 26.28 10.33
CA ALA A 512 11.87 25.21 9.76
C ALA A 512 10.56 25.70 9.11
N ILE A 513 9.91 26.75 9.67
CA ILE A 513 8.78 27.44 9.03
C ILE A 513 9.24 28.12 7.73
N THR A 514 10.35 28.85 7.75
CA THR A 514 10.85 29.63 6.61
C THR A 514 11.24 28.75 5.43
N LEU A 515 11.94 27.64 5.69
CA LEU A 515 12.24 26.61 4.68
C LEU A 515 10.97 25.88 4.22
N GLY A 516 10.03 25.61 5.13
CA GLY A 516 8.78 24.89 4.83
C GLY A 516 7.76 25.70 4.04
N LEU A 517 7.85 27.03 4.07
CA LEU A 517 7.06 27.94 3.22
C LEU A 517 7.75 28.27 1.89
N ASN A 518 8.98 27.82 1.66
CA ASN A 518 9.64 27.99 0.38
C ASN A 518 8.99 27.10 -0.69
N LYS A 519 8.13 27.69 -1.54
CA LYS A 519 7.40 26.98 -2.59
C LYS A 519 8.30 26.43 -3.72
N LYS A 520 9.55 26.89 -3.82
CA LYS A 520 10.57 26.33 -4.73
C LYS A 520 11.35 25.15 -4.12
N ARG A 521 11.29 24.92 -2.80
CA ARG A 521 11.96 23.80 -2.14
C ARG A 521 11.10 22.52 -2.30
N PRO A 522 11.53 21.50 -3.07
CA PRO A 522 10.71 20.32 -3.31
C PRO A 522 10.61 19.40 -2.09
N VAL A 523 11.68 19.30 -1.29
CA VAL A 523 11.75 18.42 -0.11
C VAL A 523 12.33 19.17 1.07
N LEU A 524 11.70 19.00 2.24
CA LEU A 524 12.25 19.40 3.53
C LEU A 524 12.08 18.23 4.51
N VAL A 525 13.13 17.89 5.24
CA VAL A 525 13.06 16.99 6.39
C VAL A 525 13.12 17.82 7.66
N ILE A 526 12.15 17.63 8.56
CA ILE A 526 12.12 18.26 9.89
C ILE A 526 12.34 17.16 10.93
N GLN A 527 13.56 17.04 11.43
CA GLN A 527 13.85 16.19 12.59
C GLN A 527 13.36 16.91 13.85
N GLY A 528 12.39 16.32 14.55
CA GLY A 528 11.77 16.86 15.76
C GLY A 528 11.96 15.96 16.98
N PRO A 529 13.09 16.09 17.71
CA PRO A 529 13.38 15.35 18.93
C PRO A 529 12.29 15.42 20.02
N PRO A 530 12.30 14.52 21.02
CA PRO A 530 11.26 14.44 22.05
C PRO A 530 10.97 15.76 22.76
N GLY A 531 9.76 16.30 22.58
CA GLY A 531 9.30 17.52 23.23
C GLY A 531 9.58 18.82 22.48
N THR A 532 10.15 18.79 21.27
CA THR A 532 10.49 19.99 20.46
C THR A 532 9.32 20.70 19.76
N GLY A 533 8.07 20.31 20.05
CA GLY A 533 6.88 21.01 19.55
C GLY A 533 6.47 20.71 18.10
N LYS A 534 7.16 19.79 17.40
CA LYS A 534 6.92 19.36 15.99
C LYS A 534 5.47 19.46 15.49
N THR A 535 4.49 18.82 16.12
CA THR A 535 3.09 18.83 15.65
C THR A 535 2.44 20.23 15.73
N GLY A 536 2.85 21.07 16.69
CA GLY A 536 2.43 22.48 16.78
C GLY A 536 3.09 23.36 15.72
N LEU A 537 4.38 23.15 15.48
CA LEU A 537 5.15 23.76 14.38
C LEU A 537 4.49 23.48 13.02
N LEU A 538 4.19 22.21 12.73
CA LEU A 538 3.49 21.78 11.52
C LEU A 538 2.10 22.42 11.42
N SER A 539 1.32 22.45 12.51
CA SER A 539 0.00 23.08 12.52
C SER A 539 0.03 24.57 12.16
N TYR A 540 1.10 25.31 12.53
CA TYR A 540 1.27 26.71 12.16
C TYR A 540 1.80 26.87 10.72
N LEU A 541 2.69 25.98 10.28
CA LEU A 541 3.19 25.91 8.90
C LEU A 541 2.05 25.67 7.90
N ILE A 542 1.14 24.73 8.21
CA ILE A 542 -0.08 24.45 7.43
C ILE A 542 -0.97 25.69 7.35
N ASP A 543 -1.21 26.36 8.47
CA ASP A 543 -2.01 27.58 8.57
C ASP A 543 -1.42 28.73 7.74
N CYS A 544 -0.10 28.86 7.70
CA CYS A 544 0.60 29.81 6.84
C CYS A 544 0.55 29.41 5.35
N ALA A 545 0.76 28.14 5.01
CA ALA A 545 0.72 27.66 3.63
C ALA A 545 -0.68 27.84 2.99
N VAL A 546 -1.74 27.50 3.72
CA VAL A 546 -3.13 27.73 3.28
C VAL A 546 -3.43 29.22 3.11
N ARG A 547 -2.97 30.10 4.01
CA ARG A 547 -3.10 31.55 3.82
C ARG A 547 -2.30 32.10 2.64
N GLN A 548 -1.25 31.40 2.21
CA GLN A 548 -0.56 31.66 0.94
C GLN A 548 -1.22 30.98 -0.27
N GLY A 549 -2.43 30.43 -0.13
CA GLY A 549 -3.22 29.83 -1.21
C GLY A 549 -2.80 28.43 -1.64
N GLU A 550 -2.02 27.70 -0.84
CA GLU A 550 -1.67 26.29 -1.12
C GLU A 550 -2.74 25.33 -0.59
N ARG A 551 -3.13 24.34 -1.41
CA ARG A 551 -3.90 23.19 -0.93
C ARG A 551 -2.97 22.16 -0.31
N VAL A 552 -3.29 21.69 0.89
CA VAL A 552 -2.41 20.83 1.69
C VAL A 552 -3.01 19.43 1.88
N LEU A 553 -2.20 18.39 1.68
CA LEU A 553 -2.48 17.03 2.12
C LEU A 553 -1.58 16.71 3.32
N VAL A 554 -2.16 16.32 4.45
CA VAL A 554 -1.41 15.91 5.64
C VAL A 554 -1.67 14.43 5.93
N THR A 555 -0.60 13.65 6.08
CA THR A 555 -0.70 12.24 6.42
C THR A 555 0.25 11.83 7.54
N ALA A 556 0.03 10.63 8.05
CA ALA A 556 0.91 9.92 8.97
C ALA A 556 0.70 8.40 8.81
N PRO A 557 1.61 7.54 9.29
CA PRO A 557 1.39 6.09 9.29
C PRO A 557 0.20 5.67 10.17
N SER A 558 0.03 6.28 11.36
CA SER A 558 -1.01 5.90 12.33
C SER A 558 -2.22 6.86 12.34
N ASN A 559 -3.42 6.35 12.65
CA ASN A 559 -4.62 7.19 12.76
C ASN A 559 -4.51 8.21 13.91
N ALA A 560 -3.88 7.82 15.03
CA ALA A 560 -3.68 8.70 16.18
C ALA A 560 -2.84 9.94 15.83
N ALA A 561 -1.78 9.79 15.03
CA ALA A 561 -0.98 10.93 14.57
C ALA A 561 -1.78 11.88 13.64
N VAL A 562 -2.60 11.33 12.74
CA VAL A 562 -3.51 12.13 11.90
C VAL A 562 -4.54 12.87 12.75
N ASP A 563 -5.18 12.18 13.70
CA ASP A 563 -6.25 12.75 14.52
C ASP A 563 -5.72 13.82 15.48
N ASN A 564 -4.53 13.63 16.07
CA ASN A 564 -3.81 14.66 16.81
C ASN A 564 -3.61 15.94 15.98
N MET A 565 -3.31 15.82 14.69
CA MET A 565 -3.19 16.97 13.79
C MET A 565 -4.55 17.62 13.49
N VAL A 566 -5.62 16.83 13.33
CA VAL A 566 -6.99 17.35 13.16
C VAL A 566 -7.43 18.13 14.41
N GLU A 567 -7.04 17.70 15.62
CA GLU A 567 -7.31 18.47 16.85
C GLU A 567 -6.57 19.82 16.87
N LYS A 568 -5.28 19.85 16.51
CA LYS A 568 -4.51 21.11 16.44
C LYS A 568 -5.08 22.09 15.42
N LEU A 569 -5.43 21.61 14.23
CA LEU A 569 -6.01 22.43 13.16
C LEU A 569 -7.47 22.82 13.42
N SER A 570 -8.22 22.08 14.25
CA SER A 570 -9.65 22.38 14.47
C SER A 570 -9.92 23.76 15.06
N GLY A 571 -8.93 24.39 15.69
CA GLY A 571 -8.99 25.75 16.24
C GLY A 571 -8.44 26.87 15.35
N THR A 572 -7.90 26.59 14.15
CA THR A 572 -7.31 27.62 13.26
C THR A 572 -8.33 28.31 12.34
N GLY A 573 -9.54 27.75 12.22
CA GLY A 573 -10.61 28.26 11.36
C GLY A 573 -10.60 27.73 9.92
N LEU A 574 -9.59 26.94 9.54
CA LEU A 574 -9.46 26.35 8.20
C LEU A 574 -10.54 25.29 7.91
N ASN A 575 -10.89 25.11 6.64
CA ASN A 575 -11.81 24.06 6.19
C ASN A 575 -11.07 22.72 6.03
N ILE A 576 -10.84 22.05 7.16
CA ILE A 576 -10.15 20.75 7.24
C ILE A 576 -11.11 19.57 7.08
N VAL A 577 -10.69 18.54 6.35
CA VAL A 577 -11.48 17.31 6.11
C VAL A 577 -10.65 16.06 6.40
N ARG A 578 -11.08 15.26 7.39
CA ARG A 578 -10.47 13.97 7.75
C ARG A 578 -11.09 12.83 6.95
N VAL A 579 -10.28 12.15 6.15
CA VAL A 579 -10.67 10.98 5.33
C VAL A 579 -10.10 9.71 5.95
N GLY A 580 -10.92 8.66 6.03
CA GLY A 580 -10.59 7.37 6.62
C GLY A 580 -11.82 6.53 6.91
N ASN A 581 -11.63 5.29 7.36
CA ASN A 581 -12.72 4.47 7.89
C ASN A 581 -13.28 5.14 9.17
N PRO A 582 -14.57 5.48 9.26
CA PRO A 582 -15.16 6.12 10.44
C PRO A 582 -14.92 5.38 11.76
N ALA A 583 -14.71 4.06 11.73
CA ALA A 583 -14.37 3.30 12.94
C ALA A 583 -12.95 3.60 13.46
N ARG A 584 -11.97 3.93 12.59
CA ARG A 584 -10.57 4.27 12.98
C ARG A 584 -10.35 5.76 13.28
N ILE A 585 -11.41 6.56 13.40
CA ILE A 585 -11.32 8.02 13.63
C ILE A 585 -11.76 8.31 15.07
N SER A 586 -10.93 9.02 15.83
CA SER A 586 -11.24 9.39 17.22
C SER A 586 -12.56 10.16 17.31
N PRO A 587 -13.42 9.86 18.31
CA PRO A 587 -14.66 10.61 18.56
C PRO A 587 -14.44 12.12 18.67
N SER A 588 -13.29 12.57 19.21
CA SER A 588 -12.94 13.99 19.35
C SER A 588 -12.88 14.75 18.03
N VAL A 589 -12.49 14.08 16.93
CA VAL A 589 -12.35 14.67 15.59
C VAL A 589 -13.39 14.19 14.58
N SER A 590 -14.32 13.32 15.01
CA SER A 590 -15.40 12.76 14.19
C SER A 590 -16.22 13.80 13.43
N SER A 591 -16.42 14.99 14.01
CA SER A 591 -17.10 16.15 13.42
C SER A 591 -16.41 16.73 12.18
N ARG A 592 -15.09 16.49 12.02
CA ARG A 592 -14.29 16.86 10.85
C ARG A 592 -14.16 15.72 9.83
N SER A 593 -14.74 14.55 10.11
CA SER A 593 -14.68 13.41 9.19
C SER A 593 -15.51 13.68 7.92
N LEU A 594 -15.02 13.20 6.77
CA LEU A 594 -15.73 13.28 5.49
C LEU A 594 -17.15 12.68 5.60
N GLY A 595 -17.29 11.57 6.31
CA GLY A 595 -18.58 10.91 6.53
C GLY A 595 -19.58 11.80 7.26
N GLU A 596 -19.18 12.44 8.36
CA GLU A 596 -20.09 13.30 9.12
C GLU A 596 -20.37 14.63 8.40
N LEU A 597 -19.37 15.23 7.76
CA LEU A 597 -19.54 16.45 6.95
C LEU A 597 -20.53 16.24 5.79
N VAL A 598 -20.45 15.10 5.10
CA VAL A 598 -21.39 14.70 4.04
C VAL A 598 -22.77 14.40 4.63
N LYS A 599 -22.85 13.66 5.75
CA LYS A 599 -24.09 13.33 6.46
C LYS A 599 -24.85 14.58 6.91
N MET A 600 -24.16 15.60 7.41
CA MET A 600 -24.75 16.91 7.74
C MET A 600 -25.30 17.63 6.51
N ARG A 601 -24.53 17.75 5.41
CA ARG A 601 -25.00 18.40 4.17
C ARG A 601 -26.16 17.62 3.50
N LEU A 602 -26.14 16.29 3.57
CA LEU A 602 -27.14 15.41 2.95
C LEU A 602 -28.42 15.25 3.79
N ALA A 603 -28.45 15.68 5.06
CA ALA A 603 -29.51 15.39 6.04
C ALA A 603 -30.95 15.64 5.52
N LYS A 604 -31.23 16.81 4.94
CA LYS A 604 -32.54 17.16 4.37
C LYS A 604 -32.94 16.21 3.23
N PHE A 605 -32.00 15.91 2.34
CA PHE A 605 -32.19 15.00 1.21
C PHE A 605 -32.38 13.54 1.67
N THR A 606 -31.69 13.12 2.73
CA THR A 606 -31.89 11.82 3.38
C THR A 606 -33.29 11.69 3.98
N GLN A 607 -33.81 12.73 4.62
CA GLN A 607 -35.18 12.74 5.15
C GLN A 607 -36.22 12.57 4.03
N GLU A 608 -36.08 13.32 2.92
CA GLU A 608 -36.92 13.15 1.73
C GLU A 608 -36.79 11.75 1.11
N PHE A 609 -35.57 11.24 0.98
CA PHE A 609 -35.29 9.91 0.42
C PHE A 609 -35.97 8.81 1.24
N GLN A 610 -35.83 8.84 2.57
CA GLN A 610 -36.47 7.86 3.45
C GLN A 610 -37.99 7.98 3.40
N ARG A 611 -38.56 9.21 3.34
CA ARG A 611 -40.02 9.41 3.15
C ARG A 611 -40.50 8.78 1.84
N LYS A 612 -39.88 9.12 0.70
CA LYS A 612 -40.22 8.58 -0.63
C LYS A 612 -40.06 7.05 -0.71
N LYS A 613 -38.97 6.52 -0.15
CA LYS A 613 -38.69 5.08 -0.01
C LYS A 613 -39.69 4.36 0.90
N SER A 614 -40.19 5.01 1.94
CA SER A 614 -41.19 4.44 2.86
C SER A 614 -42.58 4.35 2.21
N ASN A 615 -42.97 5.35 1.41
CA ASN A 615 -44.20 5.34 0.62
C ASN A 615 -44.14 4.22 -0.42
N LEU A 616 -43.13 4.21 -1.30
CA LEU A 616 -42.95 3.17 -2.33
C LEU A 616 -42.89 1.74 -1.74
N ARG A 617 -42.51 1.57 -0.48
CA ARG A 617 -42.55 0.27 0.24
C ARG A 617 -43.91 -0.07 0.86
N LYS A 618 -44.78 0.90 1.10
CA LYS A 618 -46.21 0.68 1.42
C LYS A 618 -46.97 0.33 0.14
N ASP A 619 -46.75 1.11 -0.91
CA ASP A 619 -47.36 0.90 -2.23
C ASP A 619 -47.04 -0.52 -2.75
N LEU A 620 -45.76 -0.94 -2.69
CA LEU A 620 -45.32 -2.30 -3.04
C LEU A 620 -45.94 -3.41 -2.17
N LYS A 621 -46.38 -3.12 -0.95
CA LYS A 621 -47.11 -4.08 -0.08
C LYS A 621 -48.60 -4.15 -0.40
N GLN A 622 -49.16 -3.15 -1.09
CA GLN A 622 -50.56 -3.13 -1.53
C GLN A 622 -50.72 -3.79 -2.90
N CYS A 623 -49.69 -3.76 -3.75
CA CYS A 623 -49.61 -4.55 -4.98
C CYS A 623 -49.42 -6.06 -4.69
N ILE A 624 -50.49 -6.73 -4.26
CA ILE A 624 -50.48 -8.18 -3.94
C ILE A 624 -50.82 -9.05 -5.17
N GLN A 625 -51.51 -8.50 -6.17
CA GLN A 625 -52.05 -9.25 -7.33
C GLN A 625 -51.59 -8.75 -8.72
N ASP A 626 -50.81 -7.67 -8.78
CA ASP A 626 -50.38 -7.06 -10.06
C ASP A 626 -48.84 -6.94 -10.12
N ASP A 627 -48.22 -7.93 -10.77
CA ASP A 627 -46.77 -8.00 -10.93
C ASP A 627 -46.20 -6.88 -11.83
N SER A 628 -47.00 -6.31 -12.73
CA SER A 628 -46.57 -5.21 -13.61
C SER A 628 -46.37 -3.93 -12.79
N LEU A 629 -47.36 -3.60 -11.95
CA LEU A 629 -47.25 -2.50 -10.99
C LEU A 629 -46.13 -2.74 -9.96
N ALA A 630 -46.02 -3.97 -9.44
CA ALA A 630 -44.95 -4.32 -8.51
C ALA A 630 -43.55 -4.19 -9.14
N ALA A 631 -43.37 -4.56 -10.40
CA ALA A 631 -42.12 -4.37 -11.15
C ALA A 631 -41.80 -2.88 -11.36
N GLY A 632 -42.79 -2.07 -11.73
CA GLY A 632 -42.66 -0.61 -11.84
C GLY A 632 -42.20 0.05 -10.54
N ILE A 633 -42.80 -0.33 -9.39
CA ILE A 633 -42.40 0.20 -8.08
C ILE A 633 -40.99 -0.26 -7.68
N ARG A 634 -40.59 -1.51 -7.99
CA ARG A 634 -39.20 -1.98 -7.81
C ARG A 634 -38.22 -1.17 -8.67
N GLN A 635 -38.59 -0.83 -9.91
CA GLN A 635 -37.77 0.02 -10.79
C GLN A 635 -37.66 1.45 -10.26
N LEU A 636 -38.74 2.04 -9.73
CA LEU A 636 -38.74 3.34 -9.07
C LEU A 636 -37.84 3.35 -7.83
N LEU A 637 -37.87 2.30 -7.00
CA LEU A 637 -36.96 2.13 -5.87
C LEU A 637 -35.48 2.02 -6.32
N LYS A 638 -35.18 1.29 -7.40
CA LYS A 638 -33.83 1.22 -8.01
C LYS A 638 -33.37 2.59 -8.53
N LYS A 639 -34.27 3.36 -9.17
CA LYS A 639 -34.01 4.74 -9.65
C LYS A 639 -33.79 5.72 -8.49
N LEU A 640 -34.62 5.64 -7.44
CA LEU A 640 -34.47 6.44 -6.22
C LEU A 640 -33.11 6.20 -5.55
N GLY A 641 -32.67 4.94 -5.46
CA GLY A 641 -31.35 4.57 -4.94
C GLY A 641 -30.18 5.08 -5.79
N LYS A 642 -30.28 4.97 -7.14
CA LYS A 642 -29.27 5.56 -8.05
C LYS A 642 -29.19 7.08 -7.90
N ASN A 643 -30.33 7.77 -7.79
CA ASN A 643 -30.36 9.22 -7.56
C ASN A 643 -29.73 9.63 -6.22
N PHE A 644 -29.94 8.83 -5.15
CA PHE A 644 -29.33 9.09 -3.84
C PHE A 644 -27.81 8.98 -3.90
N ARG A 645 -27.27 7.87 -4.40
CA ARG A 645 -25.82 7.69 -4.57
C ARG A 645 -25.19 8.78 -5.46
N LYS A 646 -25.89 9.22 -6.51
CA LYS A 646 -25.43 10.36 -7.32
C LYS A 646 -25.32 11.63 -6.48
N LYS A 647 -26.32 11.95 -5.65
CA LYS A 647 -26.29 13.18 -4.83
C LYS A 647 -25.27 13.11 -3.69
N GLU A 648 -25.10 11.94 -3.10
CA GLU A 648 -24.04 11.63 -2.14
C GLU A 648 -22.65 11.87 -2.75
N ASN A 649 -22.38 11.33 -3.93
CA ASN A 649 -21.12 11.54 -4.66
C ASN A 649 -20.90 13.00 -5.10
N GLU A 650 -21.95 13.74 -5.46
CA GLU A 650 -21.86 15.19 -5.72
C GLU A 650 -21.39 15.95 -4.47
N ILE A 651 -21.98 15.67 -3.30
CA ILE A 651 -21.64 16.33 -2.03
C ILE A 651 -20.24 15.92 -1.53
N ILE A 652 -19.83 14.65 -1.69
CA ILE A 652 -18.47 14.20 -1.38
C ILE A 652 -17.43 15.02 -2.15
N LYS A 653 -17.65 15.22 -3.46
CA LYS A 653 -16.76 16.02 -4.32
C LYS A 653 -16.76 17.50 -3.94
N GLU A 654 -17.92 18.06 -3.60
CA GLU A 654 -18.05 19.44 -3.10
C GLU A 654 -17.30 19.66 -1.79
N VAL A 655 -17.40 18.72 -0.83
CA VAL A 655 -16.68 18.77 0.46
C VAL A 655 -15.16 18.69 0.24
N LEU A 656 -14.69 17.75 -0.58
CA LEU A 656 -13.26 17.53 -0.81
C LEU A 656 -12.60 18.54 -1.76
N SER A 657 -13.36 19.15 -2.68
CA SER A 657 -12.84 20.21 -3.56
C SER A 657 -12.70 21.54 -2.82
N ASN A 658 -13.63 21.84 -1.91
CA ASN A 658 -13.60 23.06 -1.11
C ASN A 658 -12.70 22.95 0.13
N ALA A 659 -12.07 21.79 0.38
CA ALA A 659 -11.18 21.58 1.52
C ALA A 659 -9.83 22.29 1.32
N ASP A 660 -9.40 23.04 2.33
CA ASP A 660 -8.08 23.67 2.38
C ASP A 660 -7.01 22.62 2.70
N VAL A 661 -7.33 21.79 3.70
CA VAL A 661 -6.47 20.70 4.20
C VAL A 661 -7.25 19.39 4.18
N VAL A 662 -6.70 18.40 3.49
CA VAL A 662 -7.19 17.00 3.54
C VAL A 662 -6.26 16.21 4.46
N LEU A 663 -6.82 15.44 5.39
CA LEU A 663 -6.07 14.64 6.35
C LEU A 663 -6.43 13.16 6.26
N SER A 664 -5.46 12.27 6.08
CA SER A 664 -5.66 10.81 6.01
C SER A 664 -4.43 10.06 6.53
N THR A 665 -4.49 8.74 6.72
CA THR A 665 -3.22 7.97 6.85
C THR A 665 -2.48 7.94 5.50
N ASN A 666 -1.20 7.54 5.51
CA ASN A 666 -0.41 7.34 4.29
C ASN A 666 -1.13 6.42 3.30
N ILE A 667 -1.56 5.24 3.76
CA ILE A 667 -2.38 4.28 3.00
C ILE A 667 -3.73 4.89 2.60
N GLY A 668 -4.32 5.73 3.47
CA GLY A 668 -5.55 6.46 3.23
C GLY A 668 -5.49 7.40 2.02
N ALA A 669 -4.33 8.01 1.72
CA ALA A 669 -4.17 8.90 0.58
C ALA A 669 -4.31 8.23 -0.80
N ALA A 670 -4.29 6.88 -0.84
CA ALA A 670 -4.62 6.11 -2.05
C ALA A 670 -6.13 5.99 -2.33
N ASP A 671 -7.00 6.53 -1.47
CA ASP A 671 -8.45 6.44 -1.64
C ASP A 671 -8.92 7.10 -2.95
N PRO A 672 -9.82 6.46 -3.74
CA PRO A 672 -10.36 7.04 -4.97
C PRO A 672 -10.90 8.47 -4.83
N LEU A 673 -11.51 8.80 -3.69
CA LEU A 673 -12.08 10.13 -3.45
C LEU A 673 -11.00 11.22 -3.34
N ILE A 674 -9.85 10.89 -2.74
CA ILE A 674 -8.66 11.76 -2.74
C ILE A 674 -7.98 11.75 -4.12
N LYS A 675 -7.97 10.60 -4.79
CA LYS A 675 -7.39 10.48 -6.14
C LYS A 675 -8.11 11.34 -7.19
N GLU A 676 -9.42 11.56 -7.06
CA GLU A 676 -10.23 12.33 -8.01
C GLU A 676 -10.11 13.86 -7.88
N ILE A 677 -9.80 14.42 -6.70
CA ILE A 677 -9.73 15.89 -6.49
C ILE A 677 -8.43 16.57 -6.99
N GLY A 678 -7.59 15.83 -7.73
CA GLY A 678 -6.37 16.35 -8.35
C GLY A 678 -5.13 16.34 -7.44
N PHE A 679 -4.18 17.23 -7.71
CA PHE A 679 -2.94 17.37 -6.97
C PHE A 679 -3.06 18.43 -5.87
N PHE A 680 -2.27 18.26 -4.82
CA PHE A 680 -2.02 19.23 -3.77
C PHE A 680 -0.75 20.03 -4.10
N ASP A 681 -0.61 21.21 -3.50
CA ASP A 681 0.63 21.98 -3.60
C ASP A 681 1.67 21.37 -2.65
N LEU A 682 1.30 21.26 -1.37
CA LEU A 682 2.12 20.73 -0.30
C LEU A 682 1.57 19.39 0.22
N VAL A 683 2.46 18.42 0.40
CA VAL A 683 2.23 17.19 1.16
C VAL A 683 3.05 17.23 2.45
N ILE A 684 2.45 16.95 3.60
CA ILE A 684 3.16 16.79 4.87
C ILE A 684 2.97 15.37 5.37
N ILE A 685 4.05 14.68 5.73
CA ILE A 685 3.99 13.39 6.42
C ILE A 685 4.53 13.59 7.84
N ASP A 686 3.66 13.53 8.85
CA ASP A 686 4.08 13.47 10.27
C ASP A 686 4.32 12.00 10.69
N GLU A 687 5.17 11.80 11.69
CA GLU A 687 5.79 10.50 12.05
C GLU A 687 6.37 9.73 10.86
N ALA A 688 6.97 10.43 9.89
CA ALA A 688 7.58 9.83 8.69
C ALA A 688 8.75 8.88 8.99
N GLY A 689 9.34 8.94 10.19
CA GLY A 689 10.35 7.97 10.67
C GLY A 689 9.77 6.59 11.02
N GLN A 690 8.47 6.52 11.36
CA GLN A 690 7.76 5.27 11.67
C GLN A 690 7.12 4.64 10.42
N ALA A 691 7.34 5.21 9.23
CA ALA A 691 6.70 4.82 7.99
C ALA A 691 7.68 4.17 7.01
N ILE A 692 7.37 2.96 6.54
CA ILE A 692 8.12 2.32 5.44
C ILE A 692 8.07 3.23 4.20
N GLU A 693 9.19 3.35 3.49
CA GLU A 693 9.30 4.27 2.35
C GLU A 693 8.19 4.08 1.27
N PRO A 694 7.80 2.84 0.88
CA PRO A 694 6.70 2.64 -0.08
C PRO A 694 5.39 3.32 0.32
N SER A 695 5.10 3.40 1.63
CA SER A 695 3.88 4.06 2.14
C SER A 695 3.94 5.58 2.01
N CYS A 696 5.15 6.17 2.12
CA CYS A 696 5.35 7.61 1.97
C CYS A 696 5.20 8.06 0.51
N TRP A 697 5.50 7.19 -0.46
CA TRP A 697 5.26 7.48 -1.87
C TRP A 697 3.78 7.64 -2.23
N ILE A 698 2.86 7.00 -1.52
CA ILE A 698 1.40 7.13 -1.75
C ILE A 698 0.94 8.61 -1.71
N PRO A 699 1.14 9.38 -0.62
CA PRO A 699 0.80 10.80 -0.59
C PRO A 699 1.76 11.68 -1.38
N ILE A 700 3.07 11.37 -1.45
CA ILE A 700 4.05 12.20 -2.19
C ILE A 700 3.70 12.32 -3.67
N LEU A 701 3.25 11.22 -4.30
CA LEU A 701 2.78 11.21 -5.70
C LEU A 701 1.48 12.03 -5.93
N ARG A 702 0.96 12.70 -4.89
CA ARG A 702 -0.17 13.64 -4.95
C ARG A 702 0.24 15.12 -4.79
N GLY A 703 1.48 15.43 -4.42
CA GLY A 703 1.95 16.80 -4.17
C GLY A 703 2.81 17.40 -5.29
N LYS A 704 3.14 18.69 -5.17
CA LYS A 704 4.25 19.33 -5.91
C LYS A 704 5.54 19.29 -5.11
N ARG A 705 5.43 19.57 -3.81
CA ARG A 705 6.51 19.54 -2.80
C ARG A 705 6.08 18.75 -1.55
N CYS A 706 7.04 18.22 -0.79
CA CYS A 706 6.75 17.50 0.45
C CYS A 706 7.61 17.95 1.65
N ILE A 707 7.02 17.78 2.84
CA ILE A 707 7.70 17.90 4.13
C ILE A 707 7.60 16.55 4.83
N LEU A 708 8.75 16.00 5.23
CA LEU A 708 8.85 14.78 6.03
C LEU A 708 9.19 15.19 7.46
N ALA A 709 8.30 14.90 8.41
CA ALA A 709 8.47 15.29 9.80
C ALA A 709 8.40 14.06 10.71
N GLY A 710 9.31 13.98 11.68
CA GLY A 710 9.50 12.81 12.51
C GLY A 710 10.86 12.86 13.20
N ASP A 711 11.39 11.70 13.55
CA ASP A 711 12.72 11.59 14.14
C ASP A 711 13.28 10.19 13.88
N GLN A 712 14.40 10.11 13.15
CA GLN A 712 15.08 8.85 12.84
C GLN A 712 15.81 8.25 14.06
N ASN A 713 15.92 9.01 15.16
CA ASN A 713 16.52 8.54 16.42
C ASN A 713 15.47 7.99 17.41
N GLN A 714 14.21 7.84 16.97
CA GLN A 714 13.12 7.20 17.71
C GLN A 714 12.75 5.85 17.05
N LEU A 715 11.54 5.33 17.29
CA LEU A 715 11.11 4.05 16.72
C LEU A 715 11.04 4.11 15.18
N ALA A 716 11.77 3.21 14.54
CA ALA A 716 11.70 2.92 13.11
C ALA A 716 10.37 2.22 12.74
N PRO A 717 10.07 1.98 11.45
CA PRO A 717 8.93 1.18 11.03
C PRO A 717 9.04 -0.25 11.58
N VAL A 718 7.92 -0.81 12.06
CA VAL A 718 7.87 -2.21 12.52
C VAL A 718 7.85 -3.13 11.31
N ILE A 719 8.77 -4.10 11.29
CA ILE A 719 8.95 -5.13 10.25
C ILE A 719 9.07 -6.49 10.97
N LEU A 720 8.24 -7.47 10.61
CA LEU A 720 8.31 -8.84 11.15
C LEU A 720 9.44 -9.64 10.52
N SER A 721 9.55 -9.62 9.18
CA SER A 721 10.54 -10.41 8.48
C SER A 721 11.93 -9.84 8.69
N ARG A 722 12.79 -10.64 9.34
CA ARG A 722 14.21 -10.31 9.49
C ARG A 722 14.90 -10.12 8.14
N GLU A 723 14.48 -10.84 7.10
CA GLU A 723 14.99 -10.67 5.74
C GLU A 723 14.54 -9.33 5.14
N ALA A 724 13.25 -8.97 5.25
CA ALA A 724 12.76 -7.69 4.76
C ALA A 724 13.43 -6.50 5.49
N MET A 725 13.62 -6.62 6.81
CA MET A 725 14.33 -5.65 7.64
C MET A 725 15.79 -5.52 7.20
N GLN A 726 16.54 -6.63 7.05
CA GLN A 726 17.94 -6.62 6.63
C GLN A 726 18.13 -6.16 5.18
N GLY A 727 17.15 -6.41 4.30
CA GLY A 727 17.11 -5.82 2.96
C GLY A 727 16.88 -4.31 2.97
N GLY A 728 16.42 -3.72 4.09
CA GLY A 728 16.26 -2.28 4.28
C GLY A 728 14.82 -1.77 4.18
N LEU A 729 13.79 -2.63 4.29
CA LEU A 729 12.39 -2.17 4.37
C LEU A 729 12.12 -1.37 5.65
N GLY A 730 12.88 -1.64 6.72
CA GLY A 730 12.88 -0.88 7.96
C GLY A 730 13.63 0.46 7.90
N MET A 731 14.29 0.80 6.78
CA MET A 731 14.85 2.14 6.59
C MET A 731 13.72 3.10 6.21
N SER A 732 13.50 4.15 6.99
CA SER A 732 12.41 5.09 6.71
C SER A 732 12.78 6.07 5.58
N LEU A 733 11.78 6.61 4.87
CA LEU A 733 12.06 7.66 3.88
C LEU A 733 12.67 8.90 4.54
N LEU A 734 12.30 9.20 5.79
CA LEU A 734 12.85 10.32 6.54
C LEU A 734 14.34 10.12 6.81
N GLU A 735 14.74 8.94 7.28
CA GLU A 735 16.14 8.56 7.52
C GLU A 735 16.97 8.57 6.23
N ARG A 736 16.44 8.01 5.14
CA ARG A 736 17.11 8.03 3.83
C ARG A 736 17.24 9.46 3.31
N ALA A 737 16.19 10.28 3.40
CA ALA A 737 16.25 11.67 2.96
C ALA A 737 17.18 12.53 3.85
N SER A 738 17.28 12.25 5.15
CA SER A 738 18.17 12.95 6.07
C SER A 738 19.66 12.79 5.72
N SER A 739 20.04 11.65 5.15
CA SER A 739 21.42 11.28 4.79
C SER A 739 21.81 11.62 3.35
N LEU A 740 20.88 12.14 2.53
CA LEU A 740 21.19 12.65 1.20
C LEU A 740 21.80 14.06 1.25
N HIS A 741 22.62 14.37 0.24
CA HIS A 741 23.10 15.72 -0.08
C HIS A 741 23.78 16.46 1.08
N ASP A 742 24.55 15.75 1.92
CA ASP A 742 25.25 16.30 3.11
C ASP A 742 24.29 17.03 4.08
N GLU A 743 23.17 16.39 4.41
CA GLU A 743 22.06 16.92 5.23
C GLU A 743 21.35 18.16 4.67
N LEU A 744 21.60 18.60 3.42
CA LEU A 744 20.98 19.80 2.80
C LEU A 744 19.44 19.80 2.88
N LEU A 745 18.81 18.63 2.86
CA LEU A 745 17.36 18.48 2.95
C LEU A 745 16.80 18.74 4.35
N THR A 746 17.64 18.71 5.39
CA THR A 746 17.26 18.54 6.80
C THR A 746 17.35 19.83 7.61
N THR A 747 16.37 20.04 8.49
CA THR A 747 16.45 20.97 9.62
C THR A 747 16.14 20.22 10.92
N LYS A 748 16.81 20.59 12.00
CA LYS A 748 16.80 19.88 13.30
C LYS A 748 16.27 20.82 14.38
N LEU A 749 15.19 20.45 15.05
CA LEU A 749 14.62 21.24 16.14
C LEU A 749 15.43 21.04 17.42
N THR A 750 15.82 22.14 18.08
CA THR A 750 16.84 22.12 19.15
C THR A 750 16.32 22.43 20.55
N MET A 751 15.23 23.18 20.71
CA MET A 751 14.64 23.48 22.03
C MET A 751 13.52 22.51 22.37
N GLN A 752 13.55 21.91 23.56
CA GLN A 752 12.52 21.00 24.06
C GLN A 752 11.72 21.58 25.24
N TYR A 753 10.43 21.26 25.27
CA TYR A 753 9.43 21.85 26.16
C TYR A 753 8.69 20.79 27.02
N ARG A 754 9.35 19.66 27.33
CA ARG A 754 8.77 18.50 28.02
C ARG A 754 9.53 18.05 29.28
N MET A 755 10.86 17.97 29.21
CA MET A 755 11.71 17.26 30.16
C MET A 755 12.49 18.23 31.07
N HIS A 756 12.79 17.80 32.30
CA HIS A 756 13.81 18.43 33.15
C HIS A 756 15.19 18.34 32.49
N GLU A 757 16.06 19.32 32.73
CA GLU A 757 17.33 19.45 32.02
C GLU A 757 18.24 18.22 32.18
N SER A 758 18.35 17.67 33.39
CA SER A 758 19.14 16.44 33.61
C SER A 758 18.68 15.23 32.80
N ILE A 759 17.37 15.14 32.48
CA ILE A 759 16.81 14.07 31.65
C ILE A 759 17.08 14.36 30.17
N ALA A 760 16.89 15.63 29.76
CA ALA A 760 17.14 16.07 28.39
C ALA A 760 18.63 15.96 28.01
N ASN A 761 19.55 16.29 28.91
CA ASN A 761 21.00 16.30 28.64
C ASN A 761 21.56 14.89 28.39
N TRP A 762 21.02 13.84 29.05
CA TRP A 762 21.37 12.45 28.72
C TRP A 762 20.95 12.11 27.28
N ALA A 763 19.68 12.30 26.94
CA ALA A 763 19.18 12.02 25.59
C ALA A 763 19.90 12.88 24.53
N SER A 764 20.18 14.14 24.85
CA SER A 764 20.92 15.09 24.00
C SER A 764 22.30 14.56 23.65
N ASN A 765 23.07 14.10 24.64
CA ASN A 765 24.43 13.62 24.42
C ASN A 765 24.48 12.28 23.67
N GLU A 766 23.66 11.30 24.08
CA GLU A 766 23.68 9.96 23.49
C GLU A 766 23.07 9.89 22.08
N MET A 767 22.01 10.68 21.81
CA MET A 767 21.19 10.55 20.58
C MET A 767 21.19 11.79 19.69
N TYR A 768 21.50 13.00 20.20
CA TYR A 768 21.37 14.26 19.43
C TYR A 768 22.65 15.12 19.47
N PHE A 769 23.81 14.51 19.70
CA PHE A 769 25.14 15.15 19.65
C PHE A 769 25.28 16.43 20.53
N GLY A 770 24.54 16.51 21.64
CA GLY A 770 24.52 17.67 22.54
C GLY A 770 23.70 18.87 22.02
N LEU A 771 22.98 18.73 20.90
CA LEU A 771 22.24 19.82 20.25
C LEU A 771 20.88 20.12 20.91
N LEU A 772 20.30 19.15 21.63
CA LEU A 772 18.99 19.28 22.28
C LEU A 772 19.13 20.04 23.61
N LYS A 773 18.40 21.13 23.75
CA LYS A 773 18.45 22.08 24.88
C LYS A 773 17.08 22.24 25.53
N SER A 774 17.05 22.48 26.83
CA SER A 774 15.80 22.62 27.60
C SER A 774 15.30 24.06 27.61
N SER A 775 14.01 24.27 27.33
CA SER A 775 13.37 25.57 27.57
C SER A 775 13.41 25.91 29.08
N PRO A 776 13.64 27.17 29.48
CA PRO A 776 13.53 27.61 30.87
C PRO A 776 12.19 27.25 31.54
N SER A 777 11.12 27.07 30.76
CA SER A 777 9.80 26.66 31.26
C SER A 777 9.72 25.19 31.73
N VAL A 778 10.76 24.38 31.48
CA VAL A 778 10.85 22.97 31.92
C VAL A 778 12.19 22.58 32.52
N ALA A 779 13.27 23.31 32.24
CA ALA A 779 14.64 22.97 32.61
C ALA A 779 14.80 22.59 34.09
N SER A 780 14.22 23.36 35.01
CA SER A 780 14.29 23.15 36.47
C SER A 780 13.01 22.57 37.08
N ARG A 781 12.06 22.06 36.26
CA ARG A 781 10.72 21.66 36.74
C ARG A 781 10.72 20.31 37.46
N LEU A 782 10.30 20.31 38.72
CA LEU A 782 10.18 19.15 39.60
C LEU A 782 8.72 18.72 39.79
N LEU A 783 8.52 17.53 40.37
CA LEU A 783 7.19 17.04 40.73
C LEU A 783 6.55 17.84 41.88
N VAL A 784 7.37 18.37 42.80
CA VAL A 784 6.90 19.21 43.92
C VAL A 784 6.36 20.59 43.47
N ASP A 785 6.62 20.98 42.22
CA ASP A 785 6.11 22.23 41.64
C ASP A 785 4.66 22.10 41.14
N TYR A 786 4.09 20.88 41.18
CA TYR A 786 2.76 20.63 40.62
C TYR A 786 1.65 21.01 41.62
N PRO A 787 0.65 21.84 41.26
CA PRO A 787 -0.38 22.33 42.18
C PRO A 787 -1.32 21.29 42.82
N SER A 788 -1.25 20.02 42.40
CA SER A 788 -1.93 18.88 43.02
C SER A 788 -1.06 18.21 44.11
N ILE A 789 0.26 18.28 43.99
CA ILE A 789 1.23 17.74 44.96
C ILE A 789 1.45 18.75 46.09
N GLN A 790 1.46 20.06 45.78
CA GLN A 790 1.48 21.16 46.76
C GLN A 790 0.21 21.26 47.64
N LYS A 791 -0.73 20.32 47.52
CA LYS A 791 -1.95 20.20 48.35
C LYS A 791 -1.97 18.90 49.18
N LEU A 792 -0.89 18.11 49.12
CA LEU A 792 -0.72 16.82 49.80
C LEU A 792 0.37 16.87 50.89
N GLY A 793 1.00 18.03 51.09
CA GLY A 793 1.90 18.36 52.19
C GLY A 793 1.61 19.77 52.69
#